data_AF-A0A2N5J9P1-F1
#
_entry.id   AF-A0A2N5J9P1-F1
#
_cell.length_a   1.000
_cell.length_b   1.000
_cell.length_c   1.000
_cell.angle_alpha   90.00
_cell.angle_beta   90.00
_cell.angle_gamma   90.00
#
_symmetry.space_group_name_H-M   'P 1'
#
loop_
_entity.id
_entity.type
_entity.pdbx_description
1 polymer ?
#
loop_
_entity_poly.entity_id
_entity_poly.type
_entity_poly.pdbx_seq_one_letter_code
_entity_poly.pdbx_strand_id
1 'polypeptide(L)'
;MIRVAIDGPAGVGKSTTSKALAGYFGYAYLDTGAMYRACTWWCLNRGVDLDAEHPDADLITAAVGEFFTEDHFDISVDPEHPDVLSDGVSIADQIRSAEVSSHVSVVSSIMPVRHLLIAAQRAFIARESDADSFSKGAGIVAEGRDITTVVAPDAEVRVLLTAREEVRAARRAGQTSLVTANGTVGKVGADDVAARDKADSKVTSFLTAAEGVTTVDNSDMDFEQTLDTLIALVEQAEEEQTYREYVANLSEYELDDEDENLLHGAFDDRSKASASREVGVLAVVGRPNVGKSTLVNRILGRRAAVVENTPGVTRDRVSYDAEWAGTDFKLVDTGGWEADVEGIESSIANQAEIAVRLADAVILVVDGTVGLTASDERIVRMLRASGKPVTLAVNKVDSQADEYLTAEFWKLGMGEPFGVSAMHGRGVGDLLDEALDKLKRTEKTSGLLTPSDLRRVALVGRPNVGKSSLLNRLAGEERAVVNDLAGTTRDPVDEVVSVDGEDWLFIDTAGIKRRLHKLSGAEYYSSLRTQAALERSELALVLFDVSQPISDQDLKVMSQAVDAGRAIVLVFNKWDLLDDFGRQRLERLWITEFDRVTWAQRVNLSAKTGWHTNRLSKAMHTALESWDKRIPTGKLNSFLGQLQAAHPHPLRGGKQPRILFATQASNRPPRFVVFATGFLEHGYRRYIERSLREEFGFEGSPIQISVKVREKKRRK
;
A
#
# COMPACT_ATOMS: atom_id res chain seq x y z
N MET A 1 -23.56 1.12 8.74
CA MET A 1 -23.50 2.46 8.12
C MET A 1 -22.12 3.05 8.32
N ILE A 2 -21.64 3.82 7.35
CA ILE A 2 -20.44 4.66 7.47
C ILE A 2 -20.84 6.08 7.88
N ARG A 3 -20.09 6.66 8.83
CA ARG A 3 -20.24 8.05 9.25
C ARG A 3 -19.01 8.83 8.79
N VAL A 4 -19.26 9.91 8.05
CA VAL A 4 -18.23 10.81 7.55
C VAL A 4 -18.39 12.16 8.24
N ALA A 5 -17.40 12.55 9.03
CA ALA A 5 -17.34 13.82 9.74
C ALA A 5 -16.33 14.75 9.06
N ILE A 6 -16.78 15.91 8.59
CA ILE A 6 -15.93 16.89 7.90
C ILE A 6 -15.96 18.23 8.64
N ASP A 7 -14.83 18.60 9.22
CA ASP A 7 -14.62 19.90 9.83
C ASP A 7 -13.73 20.80 8.97
N GLY A 8 -13.73 22.10 9.28
CA GLY A 8 -12.74 23.04 8.77
C GLY A 8 -13.22 24.47 8.85
N PRO A 9 -12.39 25.44 8.43
CA PRO A 9 -12.75 26.85 8.50
C PRO A 9 -13.65 27.28 7.34
N ALA A 10 -14.16 28.50 7.37
CA ALA A 10 -15.00 29.02 6.29
C ALA A 10 -14.18 29.22 5.00
N GLY A 11 -14.82 28.98 3.83
CA GLY A 11 -14.21 29.22 2.51
C GLY A 11 -13.35 28.07 1.94
N VAL A 12 -13.21 26.93 2.64
CA VAL A 12 -12.45 25.76 2.15
C VAL A 12 -13.23 24.84 1.20
N GLY A 13 -14.54 25.07 1.03
CA GLY A 13 -15.40 24.28 0.14
C GLY A 13 -16.16 23.12 0.79
N LYS A 14 -16.15 23.01 2.14
CA LYS A 14 -16.76 21.90 2.89
C LYS A 14 -18.17 21.52 2.43
N SER A 15 -19.10 22.48 2.35
CA SER A 15 -20.51 22.16 2.05
C SER A 15 -20.67 21.59 0.65
N THR A 16 -19.94 22.16 -0.32
CA THR A 16 -19.99 21.72 -1.71
C THR A 16 -19.38 20.33 -1.88
N THR A 17 -18.22 20.09 -1.27
CA THR A 17 -17.55 18.78 -1.33
C THR A 17 -18.32 17.71 -0.56
N SER A 18 -18.85 18.03 0.63
CA SER A 18 -19.62 17.09 1.46
C SER A 18 -20.92 16.67 0.80
N LYS A 19 -21.63 17.61 0.16
CA LYS A 19 -22.84 17.34 -0.63
C LYS A 19 -22.55 16.41 -1.81
N ALA A 20 -21.48 16.68 -2.56
CA ALA A 20 -21.09 15.84 -3.69
C ALA A 20 -20.62 14.44 -3.25
N LEU A 21 -19.89 14.36 -2.15
CA LEU A 21 -19.46 13.10 -1.55
C LEU A 21 -20.66 12.25 -1.12
N ALA A 22 -21.64 12.86 -0.44
CA ALA A 22 -22.87 12.19 -0.05
C ALA A 22 -23.65 11.68 -1.28
N GLY A 23 -23.78 12.51 -2.32
CA GLY A 23 -24.41 12.12 -3.58
C GLY A 23 -23.70 10.97 -4.29
N TYR A 24 -22.36 10.94 -4.26
CA TYR A 24 -21.57 9.86 -4.88
C TYR A 24 -21.85 8.49 -4.26
N PHE A 25 -21.90 8.41 -2.92
CA PHE A 25 -22.15 7.15 -2.20
C PHE A 25 -23.64 6.86 -1.94
N GLY A 26 -24.55 7.78 -2.28
CA GLY A 26 -25.96 7.69 -1.89
C GLY A 26 -26.17 7.79 -0.38
N TYR A 27 -25.29 8.51 0.32
CA TYR A 27 -25.40 8.78 1.75
C TYR A 27 -26.29 9.98 2.02
N ALA A 28 -26.81 10.07 3.25
CA ALA A 28 -27.44 11.27 3.75
C ALA A 28 -26.41 12.41 3.92
N TYR A 29 -26.87 13.66 3.88
CA TYR A 29 -26.06 14.86 4.04
C TYR A 29 -26.63 15.75 5.15
N LEU A 30 -25.80 16.12 6.13
CA LEU A 30 -26.19 16.98 7.25
C LEU A 30 -25.36 18.28 7.27
N ASP A 31 -26.00 19.40 6.88
CA ASP A 31 -25.47 20.76 7.07
C ASP A 31 -25.73 21.23 8.51
N THR A 32 -24.80 20.94 9.42
CA THR A 32 -24.96 21.37 10.81
C THR A 32 -24.94 22.89 10.96
N GLY A 33 -24.25 23.61 10.06
CA GLY A 33 -24.22 25.06 10.04
C GLY A 33 -25.61 25.67 9.80
N ALA A 34 -26.46 25.01 9.01
CA ALA A 34 -27.84 25.42 8.81
C ALA A 34 -28.69 25.28 10.08
N MET A 35 -28.42 24.29 10.93
CA MET A 35 -29.11 24.13 12.23
C MET A 35 -28.81 25.31 13.17
N TYR A 36 -27.54 25.73 13.27
CA TYR A 36 -27.16 26.90 14.07
C TYR A 36 -27.83 28.19 13.57
N ARG A 37 -27.92 28.36 12.24
CA ARG A 37 -28.61 29.51 11.61
C ARG A 37 -30.12 29.45 11.83
N ALA A 38 -30.73 28.27 11.77
CA ALA A 38 -32.15 28.08 12.03
C ALA A 38 -32.53 28.43 13.48
N CYS A 39 -31.73 28.01 14.46
CA CYS A 39 -31.91 28.39 15.86
C CYS A 39 -31.83 29.91 16.06
N THR A 40 -30.88 30.55 15.38
CA THR A 40 -30.70 32.01 15.43
C THR A 40 -31.90 32.73 14.83
N TRP A 41 -32.36 32.28 13.66
CA TRP A 41 -33.56 32.78 13.01
C TRP A 41 -34.80 32.61 13.90
N TRP A 42 -34.95 31.45 14.56
CA TRP A 42 -36.06 31.18 15.47
C TRP A 42 -36.10 32.14 16.65
N CYS A 43 -34.95 32.40 17.28
CA CYS A 43 -34.83 33.38 18.36
C CYS A 43 -35.28 34.78 17.91
N LEU A 44 -34.81 35.23 16.75
CA LEU A 44 -35.20 36.52 16.17
C LEU A 44 -36.70 36.57 15.86
N ASN A 45 -37.26 35.49 15.29
CA ASN A 45 -38.68 35.41 14.94
C ASN A 45 -39.59 35.38 16.18
N ARG A 46 -39.09 34.88 17.33
CA ARG A 46 -39.76 34.96 18.65
C ARG A 46 -39.54 36.30 19.36
N GLY A 47 -38.82 37.24 18.75
CA GLY A 47 -38.56 38.58 19.31
C GLY A 47 -37.55 38.58 20.45
N VAL A 48 -36.66 37.58 20.52
CA VAL A 48 -35.56 37.56 21.48
C VAL A 48 -34.53 38.61 21.07
N ASP A 49 -34.18 39.51 22.00
CA ASP A 49 -33.18 40.57 21.77
C ASP A 49 -31.76 39.98 21.83
N LEU A 50 -31.18 39.74 20.64
CA LEU A 50 -29.81 39.24 20.48
C LEU A 50 -28.77 40.37 20.39
N ASP A 51 -29.21 41.63 20.27
CA ASP A 51 -28.36 42.83 20.22
C ASP A 51 -28.08 43.39 21.63
N ALA A 52 -28.76 42.88 22.65
CA ALA A 52 -28.55 43.26 24.05
C ALA A 52 -27.07 43.12 24.46
N GLU A 53 -26.58 44.05 25.28
CA GLU A 53 -25.19 44.02 25.79
C GLU A 53 -24.89 42.71 26.56
N HIS A 54 -25.91 42.14 27.18
CA HIS A 54 -25.92 40.81 27.80
C HIS A 54 -27.18 40.04 27.38
N PRO A 55 -27.13 39.26 26.29
CA PRO A 55 -28.26 38.45 25.85
C PRO A 55 -28.67 37.43 26.91
N ASP A 56 -29.98 37.27 27.11
CA ASP A 56 -30.53 36.36 28.12
C ASP A 56 -30.34 34.90 27.66
N ALA A 57 -29.30 34.26 28.20
CA ALA A 57 -28.95 32.89 27.85
C ALA A 57 -30.02 31.86 28.21
N ASP A 58 -30.81 32.09 29.27
CA ASP A 58 -31.87 31.18 29.70
C ASP A 58 -33.07 31.28 28.74
N LEU A 59 -33.44 32.51 28.36
CA LEU A 59 -34.49 32.75 27.37
C LEU A 59 -34.12 32.16 26.00
N ILE A 60 -32.88 32.37 25.53
CA ILE A 60 -32.40 31.81 24.26
C ILE A 60 -32.40 30.29 24.32
N THR A 61 -31.94 29.70 25.43
CA THR A 61 -31.92 28.24 25.60
C THR A 61 -33.34 27.67 25.60
N ALA A 62 -34.29 28.31 26.27
CA ALA A 62 -35.69 27.89 26.28
C ALA A 62 -36.31 27.95 24.87
N ALA A 63 -36.08 29.04 24.13
CA ALA A 63 -36.59 29.19 22.77
C ALA A 63 -36.00 28.14 21.81
N VAL A 64 -34.70 27.85 21.89
CA VAL A 64 -34.08 26.79 21.08
C VAL A 64 -34.56 25.41 21.51
N GLY A 65 -34.76 25.18 22.81
CA GLY A 65 -35.36 23.94 23.32
C GLY A 65 -36.72 23.68 22.69
N GLU A 66 -37.62 24.66 22.76
CA GLU A 66 -38.95 24.63 22.14
C GLU A 66 -38.86 24.28 20.64
N PHE A 67 -37.93 24.89 19.92
CA PHE A 67 -37.77 24.66 18.48
C PHE A 67 -37.51 23.19 18.11
N PHE A 68 -36.73 22.47 18.92
CA PHE A 68 -36.42 21.07 18.66
C PHE A 68 -37.38 20.08 19.34
N THR A 69 -38.03 20.45 20.44
CA THR A 69 -38.88 19.52 21.20
C THR A 69 -40.36 19.57 20.85
N GLU A 70 -40.84 20.66 20.24
CA GLU A 70 -42.24 20.85 19.87
C GLU A 70 -42.50 20.67 18.35
N ASP A 71 -41.66 19.87 17.67
CA ASP A 71 -41.77 19.53 16.24
C ASP A 71 -41.79 20.76 15.29
N HIS A 72 -41.23 21.89 15.74
CA HIS A 72 -41.10 23.08 14.90
C HIS A 72 -40.00 22.93 13.85
N PHE A 73 -38.92 22.20 14.14
CA PHE A 73 -37.74 22.08 13.28
C PHE A 73 -37.69 20.76 12.49
N ASP A 74 -37.40 20.85 11.18
CA ASP A 74 -36.95 19.72 10.38
C ASP A 74 -35.86 20.15 9.39
N ILE A 75 -34.99 19.22 8.99
CA ILE A 75 -33.93 19.45 8.01
C ILE A 75 -33.85 18.28 7.04
N SER A 76 -33.85 18.60 5.75
CA SER A 76 -33.67 17.59 4.70
C SER A 76 -32.24 17.07 4.73
N VAL A 77 -32.11 15.74 4.77
CA VAL A 77 -30.83 15.03 4.66
C VAL A 77 -30.53 14.58 3.23
N ASP A 78 -31.39 14.93 2.27
CA ASP A 78 -31.19 14.61 0.86
C ASP A 78 -30.09 15.53 0.27
N PRO A 79 -28.95 14.98 -0.19
CA PRO A 79 -27.90 15.77 -0.81
C PRO A 79 -28.33 16.40 -2.13
N GLU A 80 -29.37 15.97 -2.84
CA GLU A 80 -29.86 16.67 -4.04
C GLU A 80 -30.79 17.83 -3.68
N HIS A 81 -31.55 17.67 -2.60
CA HIS A 81 -32.59 18.60 -2.15
C HIS A 81 -32.40 19.07 -0.69
N PRO A 82 -31.31 19.80 -0.37
CA PRO A 82 -31.09 20.33 0.99
C PRO A 82 -32.07 21.47 1.29
N ASP A 83 -32.78 21.35 2.41
CA ASP A 83 -33.77 22.33 2.87
C ASP A 83 -33.84 22.33 4.41
N VAL A 84 -34.33 23.44 4.98
CA VAL A 84 -34.59 23.57 6.42
C VAL A 84 -36.00 24.11 6.60
N LEU A 85 -36.78 23.45 7.45
CA LEU A 85 -38.20 23.71 7.64
C LEU A 85 -38.45 24.22 9.06
N SER A 86 -39.32 25.23 9.18
CA SER A 86 -39.97 25.62 10.43
C SER A 86 -41.48 25.46 10.25
N ASP A 87 -42.14 24.69 11.11
CA ASP A 87 -43.59 24.43 11.03
C ASP A 87 -44.04 23.92 9.64
N GLY A 88 -43.18 23.12 8.99
CA GLY A 88 -43.42 22.60 7.64
C GLY A 88 -43.22 23.60 6.50
N VAL A 89 -42.73 24.82 6.78
CA VAL A 89 -42.43 25.86 5.78
C VAL A 89 -40.92 26.03 5.62
N SER A 90 -40.44 26.08 4.38
CA SER A 90 -39.01 26.28 4.12
C SER A 90 -38.54 27.65 4.61
N ILE A 91 -37.47 27.64 5.40
CA ILE A 91 -36.77 28.82 5.92
C ILE A 91 -35.36 28.97 5.33
N ALA A 92 -35.02 28.20 4.28
CA ALA A 92 -33.68 28.11 3.72
C ALA A 92 -33.09 29.47 3.29
N ASP A 93 -33.90 30.37 2.74
CA ASP A 93 -33.44 31.70 2.31
C ASP A 93 -33.27 32.64 3.51
N GLN A 94 -34.20 32.57 4.47
CA GLN A 94 -34.28 33.41 5.66
C GLN A 94 -33.08 33.16 6.58
N ILE A 95 -32.69 31.90 6.77
CA ILE A 95 -31.53 31.54 7.59
C ILE A 95 -30.20 32.00 6.98
N ARG A 96 -30.17 32.37 5.69
CA ARG A 96 -28.98 32.90 4.99
C ARG A 96 -28.95 34.43 4.95
N SER A 97 -29.92 35.11 5.57
CA SER A 97 -29.95 36.56 5.65
C SER A 97 -28.73 37.13 6.40
N ALA A 98 -28.39 38.38 6.09
CA ALA A 98 -27.30 39.09 6.76
C ALA A 98 -27.57 39.25 8.27
N GLU A 99 -28.82 39.47 8.64
CA GLU A 99 -29.29 39.61 10.03
C GLU A 99 -29.08 38.32 10.84
N VAL A 100 -29.45 37.16 10.30
CA VAL A 100 -29.17 35.87 10.96
C VAL A 100 -27.66 35.67 11.06
N SER A 101 -26.93 35.93 9.97
CA SER A 101 -25.48 35.69 9.88
C SER A 101 -24.66 36.53 10.87
N SER A 102 -25.11 37.73 11.25
CA SER A 102 -24.44 38.56 12.26
C SER A 102 -24.66 38.07 13.70
N HIS A 103 -25.68 37.25 13.95
CA HIS A 103 -26.09 36.82 15.30
C HIS A 103 -25.79 35.35 15.62
N VAL A 104 -25.37 34.54 14.64
CA VAL A 104 -25.09 33.10 14.87
C VAL A 104 -24.06 32.87 15.98
N SER A 105 -23.02 33.70 16.07
CA SER A 105 -21.97 33.56 17.08
C SER A 105 -22.50 33.82 18.50
N VAL A 106 -23.48 34.73 18.66
CA VAL A 106 -24.12 35.01 19.94
C VAL A 106 -24.82 33.74 20.44
N VAL A 107 -25.71 33.18 19.62
CA VAL A 107 -26.50 31.99 19.96
C VAL A 107 -25.62 30.75 20.13
N SER A 108 -24.67 30.52 19.20
CA SER A 108 -23.81 29.33 19.21
C SER A 108 -22.71 29.34 20.27
N SER A 109 -22.46 30.48 20.93
CA SER A 109 -21.53 30.59 22.06
C SER A 109 -22.14 30.17 23.40
N ILE A 110 -23.48 30.08 23.48
CA ILE A 110 -24.21 29.70 24.71
C ILE A 110 -24.11 28.18 24.89
N MET A 111 -23.41 27.73 25.94
CA MET A 111 -23.14 26.30 26.18
C MET A 111 -24.41 25.42 26.26
N PRO A 112 -25.47 25.79 26.98
CA PRO A 112 -26.71 25.02 26.97
C PRO A 112 -27.34 24.83 25.58
N VAL A 113 -27.32 25.89 24.74
CA VAL A 113 -27.78 25.83 23.34
C VAL A 113 -26.92 24.86 22.52
N ARG A 114 -25.59 24.91 22.70
CA ARG A 114 -24.67 23.96 22.04
C ARG A 114 -24.99 22.51 22.41
N HIS A 115 -25.28 22.22 23.67
CA HIS A 115 -25.64 20.87 24.10
C HIS A 115 -26.92 20.36 23.42
N LEU A 116 -27.95 21.21 23.30
CA LEU A 116 -29.18 20.87 22.56
C LEU A 116 -28.89 20.58 21.09
N LEU A 117 -28.09 21.42 20.44
CA LEU A 117 -27.72 21.24 19.03
C LEU A 117 -26.89 19.98 18.79
N ILE A 118 -25.92 19.68 19.65
CA ILE A 118 -25.13 18.43 19.57
C ILE A 118 -26.04 17.22 19.72
N ALA A 119 -27.00 17.26 20.66
CA ALA A 119 -27.97 16.19 20.84
C ALA A 119 -28.84 15.99 19.58
N ALA A 120 -29.36 17.08 18.99
CA ALA A 120 -30.13 17.04 17.76
C ALA A 120 -29.32 16.49 16.58
N GLN A 121 -28.09 16.97 16.37
CA GLN A 121 -27.19 16.51 15.32
C GLN A 121 -26.91 15.00 15.42
N ARG A 122 -26.64 14.50 16.64
CA ARG A 122 -26.46 13.07 16.89
C ARG A 122 -27.72 12.26 16.61
N ALA A 123 -28.90 12.81 16.89
CA ALA A 123 -30.17 12.14 16.58
C ALA A 123 -30.38 11.98 15.06
N PHE A 124 -30.08 13.02 14.26
CA PHE A 124 -30.12 12.92 12.80
C PHE A 124 -29.12 11.89 12.26
N ILE A 125 -27.88 11.88 12.77
CA ILE A 125 -26.87 10.89 12.39
C ILE A 125 -27.32 9.47 12.74
N ALA A 126 -27.87 9.26 13.94
CA ALA A 126 -28.29 7.93 14.40
C ALA A 126 -29.47 7.37 13.60
N ARG A 127 -30.42 8.22 13.21
CA ARG A 127 -31.60 7.85 12.41
C ARG A 127 -31.22 7.21 11.07
N GLU A 128 -30.09 7.60 10.48
CA GLU A 128 -29.61 7.04 9.20
C GLU A 128 -29.08 5.61 9.31
N SER A 129 -29.05 5.02 10.52
CA SER A 129 -28.83 3.57 10.68
C SER A 129 -30.05 2.73 10.29
N ASP A 130 -31.24 3.32 10.28
CA ASP A 130 -32.49 2.58 10.06
C ASP A 130 -32.71 2.24 8.58
N ALA A 131 -33.37 1.10 8.31
CA ALA A 131 -33.67 0.67 6.93
C ALA A 131 -34.65 1.62 6.20
N ASP A 132 -35.49 2.33 6.97
CA ASP A 132 -36.48 3.29 6.45
C ASP A 132 -35.94 4.73 6.35
N SER A 133 -34.64 4.93 6.64
CA SER A 133 -33.95 6.21 6.50
C SER A 133 -33.67 6.58 5.04
N PHE A 134 -33.17 7.80 4.78
CA PHE A 134 -32.84 8.24 3.43
C PHE A 134 -31.79 7.31 2.79
N SER A 135 -30.70 7.07 3.51
CA SER A 135 -29.59 6.22 3.06
C SER A 135 -29.85 4.73 3.24
N LYS A 136 -30.97 4.34 3.87
CA LYS A 136 -31.33 2.95 4.17
C LYS A 136 -30.25 2.18 4.94
N GLY A 137 -29.54 2.86 5.84
CA GLY A 137 -28.44 2.28 6.61
C GLY A 137 -27.07 2.34 5.92
N ALA A 138 -26.96 2.96 4.74
CA ALA A 138 -25.68 3.06 4.02
C ALA A 138 -24.70 4.00 4.73
N GLY A 139 -25.10 5.25 5.00
CA GLY A 139 -24.20 6.21 5.63
C GLY A 139 -24.69 7.66 5.64
N ILE A 140 -23.94 8.51 6.32
CA ILE A 140 -24.19 9.95 6.41
C ILE A 140 -22.88 10.75 6.37
N VAL A 141 -22.90 11.87 5.65
CA VAL A 141 -21.86 12.90 5.64
C VAL A 141 -22.36 14.11 6.43
N ALA A 142 -21.73 14.37 7.58
CA ALA A 142 -22.02 15.53 8.42
C ALA A 142 -20.85 16.53 8.35
N GLU A 143 -21.16 17.79 8.06
CA GLU A 143 -20.15 18.85 7.99
C GLU A 143 -20.34 19.94 9.04
N GLY A 144 -19.25 20.54 9.51
CA GLY A 144 -19.30 21.58 10.52
C GLY A 144 -17.93 22.10 10.96
N ARG A 145 -17.85 22.43 12.26
CA ARG A 145 -16.63 22.93 12.92
C ARG A 145 -16.17 22.06 14.09
N ASP A 146 -17.01 21.14 14.55
CA ASP A 146 -16.77 20.28 15.71
C ASP A 146 -17.37 18.88 15.52
N ILE A 147 -17.61 18.47 14.28
CA ILE A 147 -18.20 17.17 13.97
C ILE A 147 -17.22 16.05 14.31
N THR A 148 -15.96 16.22 13.94
CA THR A 148 -14.91 15.18 14.09
C THR A 148 -14.52 14.92 15.53
N THR A 149 -14.79 15.85 16.45
CA THR A 149 -14.32 15.80 17.84
C THR A 149 -15.45 15.76 18.87
N VAL A 150 -16.59 16.38 18.58
CA VAL A 150 -17.68 16.52 19.54
C VAL A 150 -18.91 15.74 19.08
N VAL A 151 -19.38 15.96 17.86
CA VAL A 151 -20.66 15.38 17.40
C VAL A 151 -20.52 13.88 17.11
N ALA A 152 -19.54 13.52 16.28
CA ALA A 152 -19.26 12.16 15.82
C ALA A 152 -17.76 11.81 16.00
N PRO A 153 -17.25 11.77 17.25
CA PRO A 153 -15.85 11.45 17.52
C PRO A 153 -15.45 10.03 17.12
N ASP A 154 -16.41 9.13 16.95
CA ASP A 154 -16.25 7.74 16.56
C ASP A 154 -16.65 7.48 15.10
N ALA A 155 -16.81 8.53 14.28
CA ALA A 155 -17.03 8.40 12.85
C ALA A 155 -15.88 7.62 12.18
N GLU A 156 -16.23 6.74 11.24
CA GLU A 156 -15.27 5.91 10.50
C GLU A 156 -14.32 6.76 9.66
N VAL A 157 -14.82 7.89 9.13
CA VAL A 157 -14.03 8.88 8.39
C VAL A 157 -14.12 10.23 9.10
N ARG A 158 -12.99 10.75 9.58
CA ARG A 158 -12.89 12.06 10.24
C ARG A 158 -11.87 12.92 9.52
N VAL A 159 -12.34 14.02 8.92
CA VAL A 159 -11.53 14.89 8.06
C VAL A 159 -11.53 16.32 8.56
N LEU A 160 -10.36 16.94 8.59
CA LEU A 160 -10.21 18.37 8.68
C LEU A 160 -9.82 18.93 7.31
N LEU A 161 -10.75 19.58 6.62
CA LEU A 161 -10.51 20.22 5.33
C LEU A 161 -9.94 21.63 5.55
N THR A 162 -8.77 21.90 4.99
CA THR A 162 -8.02 23.15 5.18
C THR A 162 -7.62 23.77 3.84
N ALA A 163 -7.38 25.08 3.86
CA ALA A 163 -6.79 25.80 2.73
C ALA A 163 -6.11 27.09 3.22
N ARG A 164 -5.09 27.55 2.50
CA ARG A 164 -4.44 28.86 2.70
C ARG A 164 -5.46 29.99 2.69
N GLU A 165 -5.26 30.98 3.57
CA GLU A 165 -6.19 32.10 3.76
C GLU A 165 -6.47 32.89 2.46
N GLU A 166 -5.45 33.09 1.63
CA GLU A 166 -5.57 33.73 0.31
C GLU A 166 -6.50 32.95 -0.63
N VAL A 167 -6.44 31.62 -0.62
CA VAL A 167 -7.29 30.74 -1.43
C VAL A 167 -8.73 30.78 -0.95
N ARG A 168 -8.95 30.76 0.37
CA ARG A 168 -10.30 30.86 0.98
C ARG A 168 -10.97 32.18 0.64
N ALA A 169 -10.23 33.29 0.71
CA ALA A 169 -10.71 34.61 0.34
C ALA A 169 -11.09 34.68 -1.16
N ALA A 170 -10.25 34.14 -2.04
CA ALA A 170 -10.51 34.12 -3.48
C ALA A 170 -11.75 33.29 -3.84
N ARG A 171 -11.91 32.09 -3.26
CA ARG A 171 -13.08 31.21 -3.48
C ARG A 171 -14.40 31.89 -3.09
N ARG A 172 -14.41 32.67 -2.01
CA ARG A 172 -15.59 33.44 -1.58
C ARG A 172 -15.89 34.65 -2.46
N ALA A 173 -14.86 35.38 -2.90
CA ALA A 173 -15.03 36.49 -3.84
C ALA A 173 -15.66 36.03 -5.17
N GLY A 174 -15.33 34.81 -5.62
CA GLY A 174 -15.96 34.19 -6.79
C GLY A 174 -17.44 33.83 -6.59
N GLN A 175 -17.86 33.47 -5.37
CA GLN A 175 -19.26 33.10 -5.06
C GLN A 175 -20.22 34.30 -4.93
N THR A 176 -19.70 35.53 -4.73
CA THR A 176 -20.51 36.76 -4.62
C THR A 176 -20.94 37.32 -5.99
N SER A 177 -20.47 36.73 -7.10
CA SER A 177 -20.77 37.16 -8.46
C SER A 177 -21.91 36.34 -9.09
N LEU A 178 -23.12 36.45 -8.54
CA LEU A 178 -24.34 35.95 -9.19
C LEU A 178 -25.13 37.13 -9.79
N VAL A 179 -25.30 37.11 -11.11
CA VAL A 179 -26.12 38.07 -11.87
C VAL A 179 -27.59 37.79 -11.56
N THR A 180 -28.30 38.74 -10.96
CA THR A 180 -29.76 38.69 -10.88
C THR A 180 -30.38 39.04 -12.23
N ALA A 181 -31.54 38.47 -12.54
CA ALA A 181 -32.27 38.63 -13.81
C ALA A 181 -32.61 40.09 -14.19
N ASN A 182 -32.41 41.06 -13.29
CA ASN A 182 -32.67 42.50 -13.49
C ASN A 182 -31.40 43.37 -13.51
N GLY A 183 -30.21 42.81 -13.69
CA GLY A 183 -28.99 43.58 -13.98
C GLY A 183 -28.53 44.54 -12.87
N THR A 184 -29.02 44.37 -11.64
CA THR A 184 -28.59 45.17 -10.49
C THR A 184 -27.53 44.41 -9.70
N VAL A 185 -26.31 44.95 -9.64
CA VAL A 185 -25.20 44.41 -8.85
C VAL A 185 -25.47 44.73 -7.38
N GLY A 186 -26.14 43.82 -6.68
CA GLY A 186 -26.20 43.84 -5.22
C GLY A 186 -24.85 43.40 -4.66
N LYS A 187 -24.07 44.33 -4.09
CA LYS A 187 -22.95 43.97 -3.21
C LYS A 187 -23.54 43.34 -1.95
N VAL A 188 -23.59 42.01 -1.88
CA VAL A 188 -23.67 41.32 -0.59
C VAL A 188 -22.36 41.64 0.14
N GLY A 189 -22.48 42.19 1.36
CA GLY A 189 -21.35 42.74 2.10
C GLY A 189 -20.16 41.78 2.16
N ALA A 190 -18.96 42.33 2.00
CA ALA A 190 -17.73 41.59 2.30
C ALA A 190 -17.74 41.28 3.80
N ASP A 191 -18.29 40.11 4.16
CA ASP A 191 -18.27 39.58 5.51
C ASP A 191 -16.81 39.42 5.95
N ASP A 192 -16.47 39.92 7.14
CA ASP A 192 -15.17 39.68 7.77
C ASP A 192 -15.11 38.24 8.30
N VAL A 193 -14.89 37.29 7.38
CA VAL A 193 -14.83 35.85 7.63
C VAL A 193 -13.70 35.50 8.60
N ALA A 194 -12.60 36.26 8.56
CA ALA A 194 -11.48 36.10 9.48
C ALA A 194 -11.89 36.47 10.91
N ALA A 195 -12.67 37.53 11.10
CA ALA A 195 -13.23 37.87 12.41
C ALA A 195 -14.20 36.80 12.93
N ARG A 196 -15.02 36.19 12.06
CA ARG A 196 -15.93 35.09 12.44
C ARG A 196 -15.18 33.80 12.78
N ASP A 197 -14.24 33.35 11.95
CA ASP A 197 -13.39 32.18 12.26
C ASP A 197 -12.58 32.41 13.55
N LYS A 198 -12.15 33.64 13.83
CA LYS A 198 -11.48 34.03 15.08
C LYS A 198 -12.43 34.05 16.29
N ALA A 199 -13.70 34.36 16.10
CA ALA A 199 -14.71 34.27 17.16
C ALA A 199 -15.06 32.81 17.45
N ASP A 200 -15.31 32.01 16.41
CA ASP A 200 -15.69 30.60 16.48
C ASP A 200 -14.56 29.72 17.04
N SER A 201 -13.29 30.04 16.69
CA SER A 201 -12.12 29.28 17.16
C SER A 201 -11.82 29.44 18.66
N LYS A 202 -12.46 30.40 19.35
CA LYS A 202 -12.40 30.50 20.82
C LYS A 202 -13.17 29.39 21.52
N VAL A 203 -14.14 28.80 20.84
CA VAL A 203 -15.09 27.83 21.41
C VAL A 203 -14.94 26.45 20.75
N THR A 204 -14.38 26.37 19.54
CA THR A 204 -14.23 25.13 18.77
C THR A 204 -12.84 24.99 18.16
N SER A 205 -12.28 23.77 18.13
CA SER A 205 -10.95 23.47 17.59
C SER A 205 -11.05 22.91 16.16
N PHE A 206 -11.03 23.79 15.15
CA PHE A 206 -11.11 23.42 13.72
C PHE A 206 -9.97 24.01 12.88
N LEU A 207 -8.91 24.51 13.51
CA LEU A 207 -7.72 25.04 12.81
C LEU A 207 -6.57 24.02 12.78
N THR A 208 -6.62 23.01 13.65
CA THR A 208 -5.63 21.95 13.77
C THR A 208 -6.35 20.63 13.96
N ALA A 209 -5.89 19.58 13.28
CA ALA A 209 -6.50 18.26 13.40
C ALA A 209 -6.25 17.66 14.78
N ALA A 210 -7.30 17.07 15.35
CA ALA A 210 -7.20 16.26 16.56
C ALA A 210 -6.57 14.89 16.24
N GLU A 211 -6.19 14.15 17.28
CA GLU A 211 -5.64 12.81 17.12
C GLU A 211 -6.63 11.88 16.39
N GLY A 212 -6.16 11.27 15.29
CA GLY A 212 -6.96 10.40 14.43
C GLY A 212 -7.91 11.12 13.46
N VAL A 213 -7.79 12.44 13.29
CA VAL A 213 -8.46 13.22 12.23
C VAL A 213 -7.48 13.44 11.07
N THR A 214 -7.88 13.05 9.85
CA THR A 214 -7.08 13.22 8.65
C THR A 214 -7.16 14.67 8.16
N THR A 215 -6.02 15.35 8.03
CA THR A 215 -6.00 16.69 7.43
C THR A 215 -5.92 16.59 5.92
N VAL A 216 -6.83 17.25 5.22
CA VAL A 216 -6.80 17.42 3.75
C VAL A 216 -6.57 18.90 3.47
N ASP A 217 -5.40 19.25 2.94
CA ASP A 217 -5.11 20.62 2.49
C ASP A 217 -5.43 20.72 0.99
N ASN A 218 -6.51 21.42 0.67
CA ASN A 218 -6.96 21.58 -0.71
C ASN A 218 -6.54 22.93 -1.32
N SER A 219 -5.46 23.56 -0.81
CA SER A 219 -4.96 24.83 -1.34
C SER A 219 -4.59 24.77 -2.81
N ASP A 220 -3.97 23.67 -3.24
CA ASP A 220 -3.47 23.45 -4.61
C ASP A 220 -4.29 22.39 -5.35
N MET A 221 -5.48 22.07 -4.85
CA MET A 221 -6.41 21.10 -5.43
C MET A 221 -7.62 21.81 -6.03
N ASP A 222 -8.07 21.32 -7.18
CA ASP A 222 -9.40 21.69 -7.68
C ASP A 222 -10.51 20.91 -6.96
N PHE A 223 -11.76 21.16 -7.37
CA PHE A 223 -12.93 20.52 -6.75
C PHE A 223 -12.94 18.99 -6.96
N GLU A 224 -12.62 18.52 -8.16
CA GLU A 224 -12.64 17.09 -8.51
C GLU A 224 -11.55 16.35 -7.73
N GLN A 225 -10.33 16.89 -7.70
CA GLN A 225 -9.21 16.33 -6.93
C GLN A 225 -9.51 16.27 -5.42
N THR A 226 -10.16 17.31 -4.87
CA THR A 226 -10.59 17.30 -3.46
C THR A 226 -11.62 16.20 -3.22
N LEU A 227 -12.61 16.08 -4.11
CA LEU A 227 -13.66 15.06 -4.00
C LEU A 227 -13.08 13.65 -4.12
N ASP A 228 -12.21 13.38 -5.09
CA ASP A 228 -11.55 12.09 -5.29
C ASP A 228 -10.75 11.65 -4.06
N THR A 229 -10.08 12.61 -3.41
CA THR A 229 -9.35 12.35 -2.17
C THR A 229 -10.28 11.92 -1.03
N LEU A 230 -11.45 12.56 -0.91
CA LEU A 230 -12.44 12.17 0.10
C LEU A 230 -13.13 10.85 -0.25
N ILE A 231 -13.40 10.59 -1.53
CA ILE A 231 -13.94 9.31 -2.01
C ILE A 231 -13.01 8.19 -1.61
N ALA A 232 -11.70 8.32 -1.85
CA ALA A 232 -10.72 7.30 -1.49
C ALA A 232 -10.71 7.00 0.02
N LEU A 233 -10.87 8.02 0.87
CA LEU A 233 -10.95 7.83 2.34
C LEU A 233 -12.23 7.07 2.75
N VAL A 234 -13.36 7.35 2.10
CA VAL A 234 -14.64 6.67 2.38
C VAL A 234 -14.63 5.24 1.85
N GLU A 235 -14.13 4.99 0.63
CA GLU A 235 -13.96 3.65 0.08
C GLU A 235 -13.08 2.79 0.99
N GLN A 236 -11.98 3.34 1.50
CA GLN A 236 -11.12 2.63 2.46
C GLN A 236 -11.87 2.24 3.73
N ALA A 237 -12.73 3.12 4.26
CA ALA A 237 -13.52 2.85 5.45
C ALA A 237 -14.64 1.81 5.20
N GLU A 238 -15.33 1.88 4.05
CA GLU A 238 -16.30 0.85 3.62
C GLU A 238 -15.63 -0.52 3.48
N GLU A 239 -14.43 -0.55 2.90
CA GLU A 239 -13.64 -1.77 2.78
C GLU A 239 -13.28 -2.35 4.14
N GLU A 240 -12.80 -1.53 5.07
CA GLU A 240 -12.45 -1.97 6.42
C GLU A 240 -13.68 -2.48 7.19
N GLN A 241 -14.82 -1.81 7.08
CA GLN A 241 -16.08 -2.26 7.70
C GLN A 241 -16.54 -3.60 7.12
N THR A 242 -16.65 -3.68 5.80
CA THR A 242 -17.03 -4.91 5.07
C THR A 242 -16.10 -6.06 5.46
N TYR A 243 -14.81 -5.77 5.54
CA TYR A 243 -13.80 -6.71 5.94
C TYR A 243 -13.98 -7.20 7.39
N ARG A 244 -14.22 -6.30 8.35
CA ARG A 244 -14.51 -6.66 9.74
C ARG A 244 -15.75 -7.55 9.84
N GLU A 245 -16.78 -7.30 9.05
CA GLU A 245 -17.97 -8.16 8.97
C GLU A 245 -17.64 -9.57 8.44
N TYR A 246 -16.81 -9.67 7.40
CA TYR A 246 -16.33 -10.96 6.90
C TYR A 246 -15.49 -11.73 7.94
N VAL A 247 -14.60 -11.04 8.66
CA VAL A 247 -13.82 -11.63 9.76
C VAL A 247 -14.73 -12.10 10.90
N ALA A 248 -15.73 -11.30 11.28
CA ALA A 248 -16.71 -11.69 12.29
C ALA A 248 -17.46 -12.98 11.89
N ASN A 249 -17.80 -13.14 10.61
CA ASN A 249 -18.42 -14.34 10.06
C ASN A 249 -17.47 -15.57 10.02
N LEU A 250 -16.15 -15.35 10.09
CA LEU A 250 -15.15 -16.42 10.18
C LEU A 250 -14.93 -16.94 11.61
N SER A 251 -15.53 -16.32 12.64
CA SER A 251 -15.41 -16.74 14.05
C SER A 251 -15.87 -18.19 14.32
N GLU A 252 -16.74 -18.74 13.45
CA GLU A 252 -17.18 -20.14 13.48
C GLU A 252 -16.11 -21.15 13.01
N TYR A 253 -15.01 -20.68 12.41
CA TYR A 253 -13.91 -21.50 11.91
C TYR A 253 -12.67 -21.35 12.79
N GLU A 254 -11.79 -22.35 12.78
CA GLU A 254 -10.49 -22.24 13.45
C GLU A 254 -9.58 -21.34 12.61
N LEU A 255 -9.29 -20.16 13.15
CA LEU A 255 -8.26 -19.24 12.66
C LEU A 255 -7.02 -19.47 13.51
N ASP A 256 -5.86 -19.61 12.86
CA ASP A 256 -4.58 -19.57 13.56
C ASP A 256 -4.08 -18.12 13.65
N ASP A 257 -3.08 -17.89 14.50
CA ASP A 257 -2.51 -16.55 14.73
C ASP A 257 -1.88 -15.95 13.44
N GLU A 258 -1.42 -16.78 12.50
CA GLU A 258 -0.88 -16.29 11.22
C GLU A 258 -1.99 -15.73 10.33
N ASP A 259 -3.14 -16.40 10.33
CA ASP A 259 -4.29 -16.01 9.55
C ASP A 259 -4.97 -14.78 10.15
N GLU A 260 -5.07 -14.65 11.48
CA GLU A 260 -5.50 -13.40 12.12
C GLU A 260 -4.58 -12.22 11.74
N ASN A 261 -3.26 -12.42 11.67
CA ASN A 261 -2.33 -11.37 11.25
C ASN A 261 -2.42 -11.03 9.76
N LEU A 262 -2.65 -12.01 8.89
CA LEU A 262 -2.86 -11.80 7.45
C LEU A 262 -4.18 -11.07 7.20
N LEU A 263 -5.15 -11.32 8.09
CA LEU A 263 -6.43 -10.67 8.14
C LEU A 263 -6.29 -9.21 8.63
N HIS A 264 -5.68 -8.96 9.78
CA HIS A 264 -5.49 -7.62 10.33
C HIS A 264 -4.48 -6.75 9.55
N GLY A 265 -3.48 -7.38 8.91
CA GLY A 265 -2.44 -6.70 8.14
C GLY A 265 -2.81 -6.34 6.70
N ALA A 266 -4.00 -6.74 6.21
CA ALA A 266 -4.44 -6.45 4.84
C ALA A 266 -4.66 -4.95 4.56
N PHE A 267 -4.78 -4.14 5.62
CA PHE A 267 -5.03 -2.68 5.55
C PHE A 267 -3.84 -1.83 5.99
N ASP A 268 -2.76 -2.43 6.51
CA ASP A 268 -1.61 -1.67 7.02
C ASP A 268 -0.51 -1.51 5.96
N ASP A 269 -0.83 -1.74 4.68
CA ASP A 269 -0.02 -1.18 3.59
C ASP A 269 -0.36 0.31 3.49
N ARG A 270 0.08 1.04 4.52
CA ARG A 270 0.21 2.48 4.50
C ARG A 270 1.13 2.80 3.34
N SER A 271 0.53 3.03 2.17
CA SER A 271 1.13 3.86 1.12
C SER A 271 1.20 5.30 1.64
N LYS A 272 1.98 5.51 2.71
CA LYS A 272 2.59 6.80 2.94
C LYS A 272 3.48 7.02 1.73
N ALA A 273 3.05 7.92 0.87
CA ALA A 273 3.94 8.78 0.12
C ALA A 273 4.90 9.42 1.14
N SER A 274 6.03 8.75 1.38
CA SER A 274 7.10 9.19 2.25
C SER A 274 8.36 9.20 1.42
N ALA A 275 9.00 10.37 1.37
CA ALA A 275 10.25 10.60 0.66
C ALA A 275 11.34 9.59 1.07
N SER A 276 12.26 9.32 0.13
CA SER A 276 13.32 8.32 0.22
C SER A 276 14.42 8.64 1.24
N ARG A 277 14.98 7.59 1.86
CA ARG A 277 16.10 7.62 2.81
C ARG A 277 17.03 6.43 2.56
N GLU A 278 18.33 6.63 2.34
CA GLU A 278 19.26 5.50 2.26
C GLU A 278 19.26 4.69 3.57
N VAL A 279 19.17 3.36 3.46
CA VAL A 279 19.17 2.45 4.60
C VAL A 279 20.16 1.31 4.36
N GLY A 280 20.86 0.88 5.41
CA GLY A 280 21.82 -0.21 5.32
C GLY A 280 21.16 -1.59 5.21
N VAL A 281 21.86 -2.55 4.62
CA VAL A 281 21.42 -3.96 4.54
C VAL A 281 22.15 -4.83 5.56
N LEU A 282 21.41 -5.54 6.39
CA LEU A 282 21.92 -6.45 7.42
C LEU A 282 21.55 -7.90 7.07
N ALA A 283 22.54 -8.77 6.85
CA ALA A 283 22.29 -10.19 6.59
C ALA A 283 22.46 -11.06 7.85
N VAL A 284 21.58 -12.04 8.03
CA VAL A 284 21.69 -13.06 9.08
C VAL A 284 22.19 -14.37 8.47
N VAL A 285 23.40 -14.77 8.84
CA VAL A 285 24.15 -15.88 8.23
C VAL A 285 24.58 -16.87 9.31
N GLY A 286 24.63 -18.17 8.98
CA GLY A 286 25.03 -19.22 9.91
C GLY A 286 24.64 -20.60 9.40
N ARG A 287 25.19 -21.66 10.01
CA ARG A 287 24.86 -23.04 9.60
C ARG A 287 23.37 -23.37 9.85
N PRO A 288 22.81 -24.44 9.26
CA PRO A 288 21.45 -24.88 9.56
C PRO A 288 21.22 -25.11 11.07
N ASN A 289 19.98 -24.89 11.52
CA ASN A 289 19.51 -25.19 12.89
C ASN A 289 20.15 -24.39 14.05
N VAL A 290 20.91 -23.34 13.77
CA VAL A 290 21.42 -22.39 14.80
C VAL A 290 20.37 -21.39 15.28
N GLY A 291 19.17 -21.38 14.70
CA GLY A 291 18.08 -20.46 15.07
C GLY A 291 18.05 -19.12 14.33
N LYS A 292 18.58 -19.06 13.10
CA LYS A 292 18.56 -17.85 12.25
C LYS A 292 17.15 -17.30 12.02
N SER A 293 16.22 -18.11 11.54
CA SER A 293 14.85 -17.67 11.25
C SER A 293 14.10 -17.29 12.52
N THR A 294 14.40 -17.92 13.67
CA THR A 294 13.91 -17.51 14.98
C THR A 294 14.42 -16.11 15.35
N LEU A 295 15.71 -15.82 15.10
CA LEU A 295 16.30 -14.50 15.35
C LEU A 295 15.72 -13.44 14.40
N VAL A 296 15.59 -13.74 13.10
CA VAL A 296 14.97 -12.84 12.12
C VAL A 296 13.54 -12.47 12.51
N ASN A 297 12.72 -13.45 12.88
CA ASN A 297 11.37 -13.20 13.41
C ASN A 297 11.38 -12.34 14.66
N ARG A 298 12.37 -12.53 15.52
CA ARG A 298 12.47 -11.76 16.75
C ARG A 298 12.75 -10.30 16.44
N ILE A 299 13.66 -10.02 15.51
CA ILE A 299 14.05 -8.68 15.06
C ILE A 299 12.87 -7.96 14.40
N LEU A 300 12.06 -8.66 13.60
CA LEU A 300 10.96 -8.05 12.86
C LEU A 300 9.72 -7.74 13.70
N GLY A 301 9.67 -8.13 14.97
CA GLY A 301 8.50 -7.93 15.83
C GLY A 301 7.26 -8.77 15.46
N ARG A 302 7.31 -9.52 14.34
CA ARG A 302 6.26 -10.41 13.81
C ARG A 302 6.87 -11.70 13.25
N ARG A 303 6.12 -12.81 13.22
CA ARG A 303 6.56 -14.07 12.60
C ARG A 303 6.47 -13.97 11.07
N ALA A 304 7.54 -13.52 10.41
CA ALA A 304 7.59 -13.35 8.96
C ALA A 304 8.49 -14.41 8.24
N ALA A 305 9.34 -15.12 8.99
CA ALA A 305 10.17 -16.22 8.56
C ALA A 305 9.56 -17.54 9.09
N VAL A 306 9.00 -18.35 8.21
CA VAL A 306 8.23 -19.56 8.58
C VAL A 306 9.12 -20.57 9.33
N VAL A 307 8.76 -20.91 10.57
CA VAL A 307 9.28 -22.09 11.28
C VAL A 307 8.22 -23.19 11.17
N GLU A 308 8.28 -23.98 10.09
CA GLU A 308 7.47 -25.19 9.93
C GLU A 308 8.34 -26.34 9.39
N ASN A 309 8.08 -27.55 9.90
CA ASN A 309 8.78 -28.80 9.62
C ASN A 309 8.06 -29.68 8.56
N THR A 310 7.33 -29.10 7.60
CA THR A 310 6.57 -29.86 6.60
C THR A 310 7.19 -29.74 5.20
N PRO A 311 7.63 -30.84 4.55
CA PRO A 311 8.23 -30.80 3.21
C PRO A 311 7.22 -30.42 2.12
N GLY A 312 7.58 -29.51 1.19
CA GLY A 312 6.85 -29.33 -0.07
C GLY A 312 6.42 -27.91 -0.49
N VAL A 313 7.00 -26.82 0.01
CA VAL A 313 6.66 -25.45 -0.42
C VAL A 313 7.92 -24.69 -0.84
N THR A 314 7.98 -24.24 -2.09
CA THR A 314 9.09 -23.43 -2.63
C THR A 314 9.14 -22.07 -1.92
N ARG A 315 10.21 -21.79 -1.17
CA ARG A 315 10.38 -20.55 -0.38
C ARG A 315 11.33 -19.59 -1.08
N ASP A 316 10.84 -18.40 -1.43
CA ASP A 316 11.66 -17.30 -1.98
C ASP A 316 12.61 -16.69 -0.93
N ARG A 317 13.68 -16.01 -1.38
CA ARG A 317 14.60 -15.25 -0.52
C ARG A 317 13.91 -13.97 -0.06
N VAL A 318 13.61 -13.84 1.23
CA VAL A 318 12.84 -12.72 1.77
C VAL A 318 13.77 -11.68 2.39
N SER A 319 13.79 -10.48 1.80
CA SER A 319 14.32 -9.27 2.44
C SER A 319 13.16 -8.57 3.15
N TYR A 320 13.36 -8.19 4.41
CA TYR A 320 12.35 -7.56 5.24
C TYR A 320 12.78 -6.13 5.58
N ASP A 321 11.84 -5.19 5.57
CA ASP A 321 12.07 -3.87 6.15
C ASP A 321 11.99 -3.97 7.67
N ALA A 322 12.97 -3.40 8.36
CA ALA A 322 13.11 -3.47 9.80
C ALA A 322 13.50 -2.10 10.37
N GLU A 323 13.07 -1.84 11.59
CA GLU A 323 13.38 -0.62 12.33
C GLU A 323 13.87 -1.03 13.73
N TRP A 324 14.94 -0.39 14.18
CA TRP A 324 15.42 -0.52 15.56
C TRP A 324 16.01 0.80 16.04
N ALA A 325 15.52 1.29 17.18
CA ALA A 325 15.99 2.50 17.84
C ALA A 325 16.05 3.74 16.91
N GLY A 326 15.02 3.93 16.10
CA GLY A 326 14.87 4.99 15.10
C GLY A 326 15.76 4.82 13.86
N THR A 327 16.36 3.64 13.66
CA THR A 327 17.20 3.33 12.51
C THR A 327 16.49 2.33 11.60
N ASP A 328 16.15 2.78 10.40
CA ASP A 328 15.59 1.92 9.35
C ASP A 328 16.71 1.13 8.64
N PHE A 329 16.48 -0.16 8.38
CA PHE A 329 17.42 -1.03 7.68
C PHE A 329 16.68 -2.19 6.97
N LYS A 330 17.34 -2.83 6.00
CA LYS A 330 16.82 -4.07 5.40
C LYS A 330 17.46 -5.29 6.03
N LEU A 331 16.66 -6.27 6.41
CA LEU A 331 17.10 -7.53 7.00
C LEU A 331 16.99 -8.67 5.97
N VAL A 332 18.06 -9.42 5.74
CA VAL A 332 18.11 -10.52 4.76
C VAL A 332 18.30 -11.86 5.49
N ASP A 333 17.36 -12.82 5.31
CA ASP A 333 17.50 -14.19 5.80
C ASP A 333 18.17 -15.10 4.76
N THR A 334 19.03 -16.00 5.22
CA THR A 334 19.74 -17.00 4.40
C THR A 334 19.08 -18.38 4.42
N GLY A 335 18.03 -18.61 5.22
CA GLY A 335 17.41 -19.94 5.39
C GLY A 335 16.19 -20.20 4.49
N GLY A 336 16.28 -21.10 3.50
CA GLY A 336 15.04 -21.53 2.83
C GLY A 336 15.07 -22.44 1.60
N TRP A 337 16.20 -22.96 1.10
CA TRP A 337 16.19 -23.94 -0.01
C TRP A 337 16.84 -25.25 0.44
N GLU A 338 16.03 -26.32 0.52
CA GLU A 338 16.53 -27.69 0.65
C GLU A 338 17.39 -28.02 -0.58
N ALA A 339 18.66 -28.32 -0.36
CA ALA A 339 19.49 -28.96 -1.36
C ALA A 339 19.26 -30.46 -1.24
N ASP A 340 18.90 -31.10 -2.36
CA ASP A 340 18.83 -32.55 -2.48
C ASP A 340 20.05 -33.23 -1.86
N VAL A 341 19.80 -34.39 -1.27
CA VAL A 341 20.71 -35.19 -0.47
C VAL A 341 21.81 -35.76 -1.35
N GLU A 342 22.80 -34.92 -1.68
CA GLU A 342 24.18 -35.25 -2.05
C GLU A 342 24.97 -33.92 -2.21
N GLY A 343 25.69 -33.50 -1.15
CA GLY A 343 26.56 -32.31 -1.20
C GLY A 343 26.16 -31.11 -0.31
N ILE A 344 25.51 -31.36 0.83
CA ILE A 344 24.99 -30.35 1.78
C ILE A 344 25.99 -29.23 2.13
N GLU A 345 27.29 -29.52 2.23
CA GLU A 345 28.30 -28.54 2.65
C GLU A 345 28.68 -27.49 1.59
N SER A 346 28.56 -27.78 0.29
CA SER A 346 28.90 -26.82 -0.77
C SER A 346 27.77 -25.83 -1.03
N SER A 347 26.51 -26.26 -0.87
CA SER A 347 25.32 -25.44 -1.02
C SER A 347 25.22 -24.34 0.05
N ILE A 348 25.54 -24.66 1.32
CA ILE A 348 25.48 -23.72 2.44
C ILE A 348 26.46 -22.55 2.26
N ALA A 349 27.68 -22.85 1.79
CA ALA A 349 28.70 -21.82 1.55
C ALA A 349 28.28 -20.84 0.44
N ASN A 350 27.69 -21.35 -0.65
CA ASN A 350 27.22 -20.53 -1.76
C ASN A 350 26.04 -19.62 -1.36
N GLN A 351 25.16 -20.09 -0.48
CA GLN A 351 24.04 -19.29 0.04
C GLN A 351 24.53 -18.13 0.92
N ALA A 352 25.46 -18.44 1.84
CA ALA A 352 26.09 -17.45 2.69
C ALA A 352 26.85 -16.39 1.86
N GLU A 353 27.56 -16.80 0.82
CA GLU A 353 28.33 -15.90 -0.04
C GLU A 353 27.45 -14.87 -0.77
N ILE A 354 26.28 -15.28 -1.25
CA ILE A 354 25.34 -14.39 -1.95
C ILE A 354 24.75 -13.34 -0.99
N ALA A 355 24.29 -13.77 0.19
CA ALA A 355 23.73 -12.85 1.18
C ALA A 355 24.78 -11.88 1.72
N VAL A 356 25.98 -12.37 1.97
CA VAL A 356 27.12 -11.54 2.37
C VAL A 356 27.45 -10.55 1.27
N ARG A 357 27.41 -10.90 -0.02
CA ARG A 357 27.69 -9.96 -1.11
C ARG A 357 26.69 -8.80 -1.15
N LEU A 358 25.42 -9.05 -0.85
CA LEU A 358 24.34 -8.06 -0.91
C LEU A 358 24.16 -7.22 0.37
N ALA A 359 24.78 -7.62 1.48
CA ALA A 359 24.63 -6.93 2.77
C ALA A 359 25.74 -5.90 3.04
N ASP A 360 25.46 -4.85 3.78
CA ASP A 360 26.48 -3.89 4.27
C ASP A 360 27.16 -4.39 5.53
N ALA A 361 26.41 -5.06 6.41
CA ALA A 361 26.91 -5.74 7.60
C ALA A 361 26.28 -7.12 7.76
N VAL A 362 26.90 -7.98 8.57
CA VAL A 362 26.49 -9.37 8.75
C VAL A 362 26.38 -9.74 10.22
N ILE A 363 25.27 -10.37 10.61
CA ILE A 363 25.15 -11.12 11.86
C ILE A 363 25.51 -12.57 11.57
N LEU A 364 26.62 -13.05 12.13
CA LEU A 364 26.96 -14.46 12.13
C LEU A 364 26.33 -15.15 13.34
N VAL A 365 25.39 -16.05 13.10
CA VAL A 365 24.69 -16.83 14.14
C VAL A 365 25.34 -18.20 14.29
N VAL A 366 25.79 -18.51 15.50
CA VAL A 366 26.31 -19.80 15.94
C VAL A 366 25.47 -20.34 17.10
N ASP A 367 25.61 -21.61 17.42
CA ASP A 367 24.84 -22.27 18.49
C ASP A 367 25.73 -22.54 19.70
N GLY A 368 25.45 -21.88 20.82
CA GLY A 368 26.23 -21.99 22.05
C GLY A 368 26.20 -23.38 22.68
N THR A 369 25.14 -24.17 22.46
CA THR A 369 24.99 -25.51 23.05
C THR A 369 25.78 -26.57 22.31
N VAL A 370 26.09 -26.35 21.03
CA VAL A 370 26.81 -27.29 20.17
C VAL A 370 28.31 -26.96 20.13
N GLY A 371 28.68 -25.70 20.33
CA GLY A 371 30.07 -25.25 20.21
C GLY A 371 30.51 -25.04 18.74
N LEU A 372 31.82 -24.89 18.55
CA LEU A 372 32.42 -24.60 17.24
C LEU A 372 32.42 -25.82 16.31
N THR A 373 31.95 -25.62 15.07
CA THR A 373 31.96 -26.66 14.04
C THR A 373 32.80 -26.28 12.81
N ALA A 374 33.21 -27.27 12.02
CA ALA A 374 33.94 -27.05 10.77
C ALA A 374 33.14 -26.21 9.74
N SER A 375 31.81 -26.27 9.79
CA SER A 375 30.93 -25.41 8.96
C SER A 375 31.01 -23.95 9.39
N ASP A 376 31.07 -23.69 10.69
CA ASP A 376 31.21 -22.33 11.23
C ASP A 376 32.57 -21.73 10.83
N GLU A 377 33.66 -22.51 10.92
CA GLU A 377 34.99 -22.07 10.48
C GLU A 377 35.05 -21.74 8.97
N ARG A 378 34.29 -22.45 8.15
CA ARG A 378 34.20 -22.18 6.70
C ARG A 378 33.46 -20.89 6.41
N ILE A 379 32.33 -20.65 7.08
CA ILE A 379 31.58 -19.38 6.98
C ILE A 379 32.47 -18.23 7.47
N VAL A 380 33.20 -18.41 8.57
CA VAL A 380 34.14 -17.41 9.09
C VAL A 380 35.25 -17.08 8.10
N ARG A 381 35.85 -18.08 7.44
CA ARG A 381 36.84 -17.84 6.38
C ARG A 381 36.28 -17.01 5.22
N MET A 382 35.05 -17.31 4.79
CA MET A 382 34.36 -16.57 3.74
C MET A 382 34.05 -15.12 4.17
N LEU A 383 33.55 -14.92 5.40
CA LEU A 383 33.28 -13.59 5.95
C LEU A 383 34.56 -12.74 6.11
N ARG A 384 35.68 -13.35 6.51
CA ARG A 384 36.97 -12.65 6.55
C ARG A 384 37.43 -12.21 5.15
N ALA A 385 37.18 -13.03 4.14
CA ALA A 385 37.52 -12.71 2.75
C ALA A 385 36.61 -11.61 2.16
N SER A 386 35.37 -11.47 2.64
CA SER A 386 34.45 -10.43 2.17
C SER A 386 34.78 -9.03 2.71
N GLY A 387 35.48 -8.94 3.85
CA GLY A 387 35.88 -7.69 4.49
C GLY A 387 34.72 -6.89 5.08
N LYS A 388 33.52 -7.49 5.20
CA LYS A 388 32.34 -6.82 5.75
C LYS A 388 32.37 -6.81 7.28
N PRO A 389 31.77 -5.81 7.95
CA PRO A 389 31.61 -5.82 9.39
C PRO A 389 30.76 -7.03 9.81
N VAL A 390 31.23 -7.76 10.82
CA VAL A 390 30.53 -8.92 11.36
C VAL A 390 30.23 -8.69 12.84
N THR A 391 29.01 -9.00 13.25
CA THR A 391 28.62 -9.16 14.65
C THR A 391 28.33 -10.63 14.92
N LEU A 392 28.97 -11.19 15.94
CA LEU A 392 28.89 -12.61 16.27
C LEU A 392 27.80 -12.85 17.31
N ALA A 393 26.74 -13.56 16.93
CA ALA A 393 25.62 -13.94 17.79
C ALA A 393 25.75 -15.41 18.20
N VAL A 394 25.99 -15.68 19.47
CA VAL A 394 25.97 -17.02 20.06
C VAL A 394 24.56 -17.29 20.57
N ASN A 395 23.77 -18.00 19.78
CA ASN A 395 22.36 -18.25 20.05
C ASN A 395 22.17 -19.45 21.00
N LYS A 396 20.97 -19.55 21.60
CA LYS A 396 20.55 -20.54 22.61
C LYS A 396 21.24 -20.37 23.99
N VAL A 397 21.58 -19.12 24.33
CA VAL A 397 22.01 -18.73 25.68
C VAL A 397 20.76 -18.30 26.45
N ASP A 398 20.03 -19.29 26.98
CA ASP A 398 18.68 -19.08 27.51
C ASP A 398 18.68 -18.56 28.96
N SER A 399 19.74 -18.79 29.73
CA SER A 399 19.88 -18.32 31.11
C SER A 399 21.19 -17.58 31.36
N GLN A 400 21.27 -16.84 32.48
CA GLN A 400 22.52 -16.19 32.91
C GLN A 400 23.63 -17.21 33.19
N ALA A 401 23.25 -18.42 33.62
CA ALA A 401 24.20 -19.50 33.83
C ALA A 401 24.80 -20.01 32.52
N ASP A 402 24.19 -19.74 31.36
CA ASP A 402 24.67 -20.19 30.05
C ASP A 402 25.62 -19.18 29.38
N GLU A 403 25.85 -18.00 29.99
CA GLU A 403 26.71 -16.96 29.42
C GLU A 403 28.16 -17.44 29.21
N TYR A 404 28.64 -18.40 30.01
CA TYR A 404 29.98 -19.00 29.83
C TYR A 404 30.13 -19.73 28.47
N LEU A 405 29.03 -20.17 27.84
CA LEU A 405 29.06 -20.84 26.52
C LEU A 405 29.60 -19.91 25.42
N THR A 406 29.52 -18.60 25.61
CA THR A 406 30.06 -17.60 24.66
C THR A 406 31.59 -17.60 24.63
N ALA A 407 32.26 -18.04 25.70
CA ALA A 407 33.70 -17.91 25.88
C ALA A 407 34.51 -18.65 24.81
N GLU A 408 34.01 -19.78 24.31
CA GLU A 408 34.71 -20.54 23.28
C GLU A 408 34.77 -19.81 21.92
N PHE A 409 33.75 -19.00 21.61
CA PHE A 409 33.59 -18.38 20.30
C PHE A 409 34.53 -17.19 20.05
N TRP A 410 35.22 -16.71 21.09
CA TRP A 410 36.36 -15.79 20.94
C TRP A 410 37.45 -16.34 20.01
N LYS A 411 37.60 -17.67 19.93
CA LYS A 411 38.55 -18.34 19.02
C LYS A 411 38.28 -18.05 17.53
N LEU A 412 37.05 -17.67 17.17
CA LEU A 412 36.71 -17.31 15.79
C LEU A 412 37.33 -15.97 15.36
N GLY A 413 37.78 -15.14 16.30
CA GLY A 413 38.41 -13.84 15.99
C GLY A 413 37.52 -12.92 15.16
N MET A 414 36.21 -12.92 15.42
CA MET A 414 35.21 -12.08 14.72
C MET A 414 34.69 -10.92 15.61
N GLY A 415 35.48 -10.53 16.62
CA GLY A 415 35.07 -9.57 17.64
C GLY A 415 34.41 -10.22 18.87
N GLU A 416 33.77 -9.40 19.70
CA GLU A 416 33.06 -9.85 20.90
C GLU A 416 31.86 -10.75 20.54
N PRO A 417 31.74 -11.96 21.12
CA PRO A 417 30.59 -12.82 20.95
C PRO A 417 29.44 -12.37 21.87
N PHE A 418 28.29 -12.06 21.26
CA PHE A 418 27.06 -11.68 21.97
C PHE A 418 26.23 -12.92 22.26
N GLY A 419 26.04 -13.24 23.54
CA GLY A 419 25.15 -14.32 23.97
C GLY A 419 23.68 -13.92 23.80
N VAL A 420 22.94 -14.66 22.98
CA VAL A 420 21.53 -14.36 22.69
C VAL A 420 20.64 -15.58 22.86
N SER A 421 19.39 -15.35 23.23
CA SER A 421 18.30 -16.31 23.08
C SER A 421 17.29 -15.74 22.10
N ALA A 422 17.35 -16.19 20.85
CA ALA A 422 16.37 -15.78 19.83
C ALA A 422 14.93 -16.18 20.21
N MET A 423 14.76 -17.28 20.95
CA MET A 423 13.46 -17.77 21.40
C MET A 423 12.87 -16.90 22.52
N HIS A 424 13.69 -16.52 23.50
CA HIS A 424 13.25 -15.77 24.67
C HIS A 424 13.50 -14.25 24.58
N GLY A 425 14.19 -13.79 23.53
CA GLY A 425 14.51 -12.38 23.29
C GLY A 425 15.68 -11.83 24.11
N ARG A 426 16.40 -12.66 24.88
CA ARG A 426 17.54 -12.23 25.70
C ARG A 426 18.73 -11.82 24.81
N GLY A 427 19.37 -10.68 25.11
CA GLY A 427 20.60 -10.21 24.46
C GLY A 427 20.44 -9.75 23.00
N VAL A 428 19.24 -9.83 22.42
CA VAL A 428 18.99 -9.44 21.03
C VAL A 428 19.11 -7.93 20.84
N GLY A 429 18.74 -7.13 21.86
CA GLY A 429 18.90 -5.67 21.83
C GLY A 429 20.37 -5.26 21.73
N ASP A 430 21.21 -5.76 22.63
CA ASP A 430 22.66 -5.48 22.62
C ASP A 430 23.33 -5.93 21.32
N LEU A 431 22.91 -7.09 20.78
CA LEU A 431 23.35 -7.57 19.48
C LEU A 431 22.99 -6.60 18.34
N LEU A 432 21.75 -6.10 18.32
CA LEU A 432 21.27 -5.18 17.30
C LEU A 432 21.94 -3.80 17.40
N ASP A 433 22.14 -3.30 18.61
CA ASP A 433 22.85 -2.03 18.84
C ASP A 433 24.26 -2.08 18.25
N GLU A 434 25.03 -3.14 18.52
CA GLU A 434 26.37 -3.34 17.96
C GLU A 434 26.33 -3.57 16.44
N ALA A 435 25.40 -4.39 15.95
CA ALA A 435 25.28 -4.68 14.52
C ALA A 435 24.93 -3.42 13.71
N LEU A 436 24.06 -2.56 14.24
CA LEU A 436 23.66 -1.32 13.60
C LEU A 436 24.68 -0.20 13.78
N ASP A 437 25.43 -0.17 14.88
CA ASP A 437 26.58 0.75 15.01
C ASP A 437 27.67 0.40 13.98
N LYS A 438 27.97 -0.89 13.78
CA LYS A 438 28.85 -1.34 12.70
C LYS A 438 28.31 -1.01 11.31
N LEU A 439 27.00 -1.18 11.11
CA LEU A 439 26.31 -0.82 9.86
C LEU A 439 26.39 0.70 9.58
N LYS A 440 26.28 1.54 10.61
CA LYS A 440 26.39 3.01 10.49
C LYS A 440 27.82 3.47 10.22
N ARG A 441 28.82 2.75 10.74
CA ARG A 441 30.25 3.07 10.55
C ARG A 441 30.78 2.65 9.18
N THR A 442 30.08 1.77 8.47
CA THR A 442 30.37 1.51 7.06
C THR A 442 29.99 2.72 6.22
N GLU A 443 30.97 3.44 5.65
CA GLU A 443 30.77 4.51 4.66
C GLU A 443 30.13 4.02 3.34
N LYS A 444 29.71 2.75 3.27
CA LYS A 444 29.07 2.09 2.13
C LYS A 444 27.66 1.68 2.52
N THR A 445 26.68 2.33 1.92
CA THR A 445 25.27 1.90 1.84
C THR A 445 25.07 1.19 0.50
N SER A 446 25.01 -0.15 0.49
CA SER A 446 24.69 -0.94 -0.72
C SER A 446 23.19 -1.08 -0.95
N GLY A 447 22.38 -0.67 0.05
CA GLY A 447 20.98 -0.34 -0.14
C GLY A 447 20.82 1.10 -0.63
N LEU A 448 20.28 1.29 -1.84
CA LEU A 448 19.62 2.53 -2.22
C LEU A 448 18.12 2.39 -1.92
N LEU A 449 17.52 3.37 -1.24
CA LEU A 449 16.17 3.75 -1.63
C LEU A 449 16.33 4.47 -2.98
N THR A 450 15.87 3.81 -4.05
CA THR A 450 15.79 4.32 -5.43
C THR A 450 15.33 5.78 -5.44
N PRO A 451 15.73 6.61 -6.44
CA PRO A 451 14.93 7.78 -6.80
C PRO A 451 13.47 7.31 -6.95
N SER A 452 12.58 7.81 -6.09
CA SER A 452 11.23 7.24 -5.86
C SER A 452 10.29 7.41 -7.05
N ASP A 453 10.74 8.10 -8.09
CA ASP A 453 10.06 8.36 -9.35
C ASP A 453 10.42 7.34 -10.45
N LEU A 454 11.58 6.66 -10.37
CA LEU A 454 12.03 5.81 -11.47
C LEU A 454 11.69 4.34 -11.27
N ARG A 455 10.90 3.77 -12.18
CA ARG A 455 10.58 2.33 -12.21
C ARG A 455 11.82 1.51 -12.58
N ARG A 456 12.01 0.37 -11.90
CA ARG A 456 13.21 -0.48 -12.06
C ARG A 456 12.99 -1.57 -13.10
N VAL A 457 13.83 -1.58 -14.12
CA VAL A 457 13.69 -2.47 -15.28
C VAL A 457 14.91 -3.37 -15.42
N ALA A 458 14.71 -4.69 -15.44
CA ALA A 458 15.75 -5.66 -15.79
C ALA A 458 15.63 -6.05 -17.27
N LEU A 459 16.76 -6.01 -17.98
CA LEU A 459 16.86 -6.47 -19.36
C LEU A 459 17.46 -7.88 -19.42
N VAL A 460 16.62 -8.90 -19.60
CA VAL A 460 17.01 -10.31 -19.50
C VAL A 460 16.85 -11.06 -20.83
N GLY A 461 17.53 -12.18 -20.97
CA GLY A 461 17.48 -13.02 -22.17
C GLY A 461 18.83 -13.65 -22.48
N ARG A 462 18.87 -14.56 -23.47
CA ARG A 462 20.11 -15.26 -23.86
C ARG A 462 21.25 -14.32 -24.31
N PRO A 463 22.51 -14.79 -24.33
CA PRO A 463 23.59 -14.07 -25.00
C PRO A 463 23.25 -13.77 -26.47
N ASN A 464 23.63 -12.59 -26.98
CA ASN A 464 23.47 -12.18 -28.39
C ASN A 464 22.03 -11.91 -28.88
N VAL A 465 21.01 -11.97 -28.02
CA VAL A 465 19.62 -11.65 -28.40
C VAL A 465 19.38 -10.18 -28.75
N GLY A 466 20.34 -9.30 -28.44
CA GLY A 466 20.28 -7.87 -28.76
C GLY A 466 20.01 -6.94 -27.58
N LYS A 467 20.19 -7.40 -26.34
CA LYS A 467 20.12 -6.59 -25.12
C LYS A 467 20.86 -5.24 -25.23
N SER A 468 22.15 -5.27 -25.58
CA SER A 468 22.96 -4.05 -25.71
C SER A 468 22.51 -3.14 -26.84
N SER A 469 22.05 -3.73 -27.94
CA SER A 469 21.51 -2.95 -29.05
C SER A 469 20.23 -2.24 -28.66
N LEU A 470 19.36 -2.88 -27.87
CA LEU A 470 18.12 -2.27 -27.40
C LEU A 470 18.40 -1.17 -26.38
N LEU A 471 19.22 -1.43 -25.36
CA LEU A 471 19.59 -0.43 -24.36
C LEU A 471 20.21 0.83 -25.00
N ASN A 472 21.18 0.65 -25.91
CA ASN A 472 21.79 1.76 -26.63
C ASN A 472 20.79 2.51 -27.51
N ARG A 473 19.79 1.82 -28.08
CA ARG A 473 18.76 2.48 -28.88
C ARG A 473 17.85 3.33 -28.03
N LEU A 474 17.39 2.80 -26.90
CA LEU A 474 16.57 3.52 -25.93
C LEU A 474 17.33 4.73 -25.37
N ALA A 475 18.61 4.57 -25.03
CA ALA A 475 19.44 5.69 -24.56
C ALA A 475 19.77 6.74 -25.64
N GLY A 476 19.62 6.42 -26.93
CA GLY A 476 19.96 7.30 -28.04
C GLY A 476 18.81 8.16 -28.57
N GLU A 477 17.57 7.90 -28.17
CA GLU A 477 16.38 8.68 -28.56
C GLU A 477 16.09 9.74 -27.46
N GLU A 478 16.61 10.96 -27.66
CA GLU A 478 16.37 12.19 -26.89
C GLU A 478 16.67 12.17 -25.37
N ARG A 479 17.89 12.65 -25.03
CA ARG A 479 18.36 13.06 -23.68
C ARG A 479 18.46 11.95 -22.61
N ALA A 480 19.22 10.88 -22.88
CA ALA A 480 19.80 10.11 -21.77
C ALA A 480 20.94 10.93 -21.13
N VAL A 481 20.69 11.52 -19.95
CA VAL A 481 21.78 12.01 -19.10
C VAL A 481 22.39 10.79 -18.40
N VAL A 482 23.47 10.26 -18.98
CA VAL A 482 24.28 9.24 -18.30
C VAL A 482 24.99 9.93 -17.14
N ASN A 483 24.45 9.78 -15.93
CA ASN A 483 25.13 10.26 -14.73
C ASN A 483 26.03 9.13 -14.20
N ASP A 484 27.30 9.16 -14.61
CA ASP A 484 28.33 8.28 -14.06
C ASP A 484 28.64 8.72 -12.62
N LEU A 485 27.86 8.24 -11.63
CA LEU A 485 28.22 8.39 -10.22
C LEU A 485 29.54 7.64 -9.99
N ALA A 486 30.62 8.42 -9.97
CA ALA A 486 31.98 7.95 -10.10
C ALA A 486 32.45 7.12 -8.89
N GLY A 487 33.09 5.98 -9.19
CA GLY A 487 34.28 5.53 -8.45
C GLY A 487 34.06 4.54 -7.30
N THR A 488 34.06 3.24 -7.60
CA THR A 488 35.15 2.29 -7.21
C THR A 488 34.85 0.91 -7.79
N THR A 489 35.92 0.18 -8.09
CA THR A 489 35.93 -1.05 -8.89
C THR A 489 35.31 -2.26 -8.18
N ARG A 490 34.11 -2.70 -8.59
CA ARG A 490 33.80 -4.09 -9.05
C ARG A 490 32.30 -4.40 -9.25
N ASP A 491 31.38 -3.51 -8.88
CA ASP A 491 29.94 -3.82 -8.84
C ASP A 491 29.16 -3.31 -10.07
N PRO A 492 28.01 -3.94 -10.41
CA PRO A 492 27.22 -3.61 -11.59
C PRO A 492 26.66 -2.18 -11.52
N VAL A 493 26.88 -1.43 -12.60
CA VAL A 493 26.41 -0.06 -12.78
C VAL A 493 24.96 -0.11 -13.28
N ASP A 494 24.01 0.41 -12.52
CA ASP A 494 22.64 0.64 -12.97
C ASP A 494 22.62 1.95 -13.79
N GLU A 495 21.79 2.04 -14.83
CA GLU A 495 21.76 3.19 -15.76
C GLU A 495 20.36 3.80 -15.83
N VAL A 496 20.28 5.14 -15.72
CA VAL A 496 19.04 5.89 -15.97
C VAL A 496 18.92 6.14 -17.48
N VAL A 497 17.78 5.76 -18.05
CA VAL A 497 17.48 5.88 -19.47
C VAL A 497 16.13 6.56 -19.64
N SER A 498 16.11 7.70 -20.34
CA SER A 498 14.87 8.34 -20.78
C SER A 498 14.25 7.53 -21.92
N VAL A 499 13.00 7.11 -21.76
CA VAL A 499 12.21 6.41 -22.76
C VAL A 499 10.89 7.16 -22.90
N ASP A 500 10.61 7.69 -24.10
CA ASP A 500 9.37 8.44 -24.38
C ASP A 500 9.18 9.69 -23.48
N GLY A 501 10.29 10.29 -23.03
CA GLY A 501 10.29 11.49 -22.19
C GLY A 501 10.20 11.23 -20.68
N GLU A 502 10.17 9.97 -20.24
CA GLU A 502 10.20 9.56 -18.83
C GLU A 502 11.50 8.81 -18.52
N ASP A 503 12.07 9.04 -17.35
CA ASP A 503 13.30 8.37 -16.92
C ASP A 503 13.00 6.98 -16.31
N TRP A 504 13.82 5.99 -16.65
CA TRP A 504 13.72 4.61 -16.16
C TRP A 504 15.06 4.11 -15.64
N LEU A 505 15.07 3.36 -14.53
CA LEU A 505 16.30 2.79 -14.00
C LEU A 505 16.50 1.36 -14.52
N PHE A 506 17.46 1.17 -15.43
CA PHE A 506 17.86 -0.14 -15.93
C PHE A 506 18.89 -0.78 -15.00
N ILE A 507 18.56 -1.97 -14.49
CA ILE A 507 19.37 -2.71 -13.53
C ILE A 507 20.38 -3.62 -14.24
N ASP A 508 21.61 -3.69 -13.70
CA ASP A 508 22.70 -4.58 -14.15
C ASP A 508 23.13 -4.39 -15.62
N THR A 509 23.35 -3.13 -16.04
CA THR A 509 23.76 -2.79 -17.41
C THR A 509 25.27 -3.02 -17.69
N ALA A 510 26.08 -3.22 -16.66
CA ALA A 510 27.52 -3.49 -16.82
C ALA A 510 27.83 -4.77 -17.63
N GLY A 511 26.97 -5.80 -17.55
CA GLY A 511 27.05 -7.00 -18.39
C GLY A 511 26.69 -6.77 -19.87
N ILE A 512 25.99 -5.67 -20.15
CA ILE A 512 25.54 -5.25 -21.48
C ILE A 512 26.66 -4.51 -22.23
N LYS A 513 27.48 -3.71 -21.52
CA LYS A 513 28.64 -2.96 -22.08
C LYS A 513 29.95 -3.78 -22.16
N ARG A 514 30.23 -4.69 -21.23
CA ARG A 514 31.46 -5.51 -21.26
C ARG A 514 31.35 -6.72 -22.19
N ARG A 515 31.53 -6.50 -23.48
CA ARG A 515 31.88 -7.56 -24.45
C ARG A 515 33.11 -7.17 -25.23
N LEU A 516 34.28 -7.47 -24.67
CA LEU A 516 35.49 -7.59 -25.48
C LEU A 516 36.44 -8.73 -25.09
N HIS A 517 36.30 -9.40 -23.95
CA HIS A 517 37.19 -10.55 -23.66
C HIS A 517 36.47 -11.77 -23.09
N LYS A 518 36.72 -12.89 -23.79
CA LYS A 518 36.37 -14.28 -23.50
C LYS A 518 36.50 -14.64 -22.02
N LEU A 519 35.63 -15.53 -21.55
CA LEU A 519 36.00 -16.68 -20.72
C LEU A 519 34.92 -17.76 -20.86
N SER A 520 35.29 -18.90 -21.44
CA SER A 520 34.51 -20.14 -21.41
C SER A 520 34.55 -20.70 -19.99
N GLY A 521 33.37 -20.99 -19.42
CA GLY A 521 33.16 -21.32 -18.01
C GLY A 521 32.04 -20.50 -17.34
N ALA A 522 31.33 -19.66 -18.11
CA ALA A 522 30.53 -18.53 -17.63
C ALA A 522 29.00 -18.73 -17.53
N GLU A 523 28.46 -19.95 -17.69
CA GLU A 523 27.00 -20.15 -17.65
C GLU A 523 26.42 -20.00 -16.24
N TYR A 524 27.07 -20.59 -15.22
CA TYR A 524 26.63 -20.50 -13.82
C TYR A 524 26.63 -19.05 -13.29
N TYR A 525 27.63 -18.26 -13.66
CA TYR A 525 27.71 -16.85 -13.29
C TYR A 525 26.71 -15.97 -14.06
N SER A 526 26.28 -16.38 -15.26
CA SER A 526 25.27 -15.67 -16.04
C SER A 526 23.86 -15.87 -15.50
N SER A 527 23.54 -17.05 -14.95
CA SER A 527 22.23 -17.30 -14.34
C SER A 527 22.08 -16.59 -13.00
N LEU A 528 23.13 -16.57 -12.16
CA LEU A 528 23.12 -15.84 -10.88
C LEU A 528 22.99 -14.32 -11.05
N ARG A 529 23.56 -13.76 -12.12
CA ARG A 529 23.39 -12.33 -12.46
C ARG A 529 21.98 -12.02 -12.92
N THR A 530 21.44 -12.83 -13.83
CA THR A 530 20.05 -12.70 -14.27
C THR A 530 19.08 -12.73 -13.10
N GLN A 531 19.29 -13.66 -12.16
CA GLN A 531 18.48 -13.74 -10.95
C GLN A 531 18.61 -12.50 -10.06
N ALA A 532 19.83 -12.03 -9.79
CA ALA A 532 20.05 -10.83 -8.98
C ALA A 532 19.45 -9.56 -9.62
N ALA A 533 19.50 -9.45 -10.95
CA ALA A 533 18.85 -8.36 -11.68
C ALA A 533 17.33 -8.43 -11.56
N LEU A 534 16.73 -9.61 -11.73
CA LEU A 534 15.30 -9.82 -11.55
C LEU A 534 14.84 -9.49 -10.13
N GLU A 535 15.59 -9.94 -9.11
CA GLU A 535 15.29 -9.69 -7.68
C GLU A 535 15.25 -8.19 -7.33
N ARG A 536 16.05 -7.36 -8.02
CA ARG A 536 16.13 -5.90 -7.82
C ARG A 536 15.17 -5.10 -8.70
N SER A 537 14.62 -5.71 -9.75
CA SER A 537 13.72 -5.05 -10.71
C SER A 537 12.24 -5.11 -10.30
N GLU A 538 11.41 -4.24 -10.86
CA GLU A 538 9.94 -4.34 -10.80
C GLU A 538 9.40 -4.97 -12.09
N LEU A 539 10.05 -4.63 -13.21
CA LEU A 539 9.71 -5.05 -14.56
C LEU A 539 10.85 -5.83 -15.20
N ALA A 540 10.55 -6.97 -15.79
CA ALA A 540 11.45 -7.78 -16.58
C ALA A 540 11.11 -7.67 -18.07
N LEU A 541 12.05 -7.13 -18.85
CA LEU A 541 12.02 -7.17 -20.31
C LEU A 541 12.75 -8.45 -20.77
N VAL A 542 12.00 -9.47 -21.17
CA VAL A 542 12.54 -10.77 -21.60
C VAL A 542 12.73 -10.77 -23.11
N LEU A 543 13.98 -10.74 -23.57
CA LEU A 543 14.31 -10.63 -24.99
C LEU A 543 14.50 -11.99 -25.65
N PHE A 544 13.83 -12.18 -26.79
CA PHE A 544 13.94 -13.31 -27.69
C PHE A 544 14.54 -12.87 -29.02
N ASP A 545 15.40 -13.70 -29.59
CA ASP A 545 15.89 -13.52 -30.97
C ASP A 545 15.00 -14.31 -31.93
N VAL A 546 14.18 -13.60 -32.71
CA VAL A 546 13.26 -14.24 -33.66
C VAL A 546 13.91 -14.82 -34.90
N SER A 547 15.17 -14.48 -35.17
CA SER A 547 15.92 -15.06 -36.29
C SER A 547 16.38 -16.50 -36.00
N GLN A 548 16.21 -16.96 -34.76
CA GLN A 548 16.58 -18.29 -34.31
C GLN A 548 15.39 -19.01 -33.66
N PRO A 549 15.40 -20.36 -33.63
CA PRO A 549 14.46 -21.10 -32.80
C PRO A 549 14.58 -20.69 -31.33
N ILE A 550 13.42 -20.64 -30.66
CA ILE A 550 13.35 -20.48 -29.20
C ILE A 550 13.98 -21.71 -28.57
N SER A 551 14.84 -21.49 -27.59
CA SER A 551 15.57 -22.53 -26.88
C SER A 551 15.05 -22.72 -25.47
N ASP A 552 15.34 -23.87 -24.86
CA ASP A 552 15.01 -24.15 -23.45
C ASP A 552 15.56 -23.09 -22.49
N GLN A 553 16.71 -22.48 -22.83
CA GLN A 553 17.29 -21.41 -22.04
C GLN A 553 16.47 -20.12 -22.07
N ASP A 554 15.79 -19.80 -23.19
CA ASP A 554 14.87 -18.65 -23.21
C ASP A 554 13.66 -18.90 -22.32
N LEU A 555 13.07 -20.09 -22.43
CA LEU A 555 11.93 -20.50 -21.61
C LEU A 555 12.30 -20.49 -20.13
N LYS A 556 13.52 -20.93 -19.77
CA LYS A 556 14.01 -20.89 -18.40
C LYS A 556 14.15 -19.47 -17.85
N VAL A 557 14.68 -18.52 -18.63
CA VAL A 557 14.80 -17.11 -18.20
C VAL A 557 13.41 -16.48 -18.02
N MET A 558 12.48 -16.80 -18.91
CA MET A 558 11.08 -16.39 -18.79
C MET A 558 10.42 -16.95 -17.53
N SER A 559 10.58 -18.25 -17.24
CA SER A 559 10.09 -18.85 -15.99
C SER A 559 10.68 -18.18 -14.77
N GLN A 560 11.99 -17.89 -14.75
CA GLN A 560 12.63 -17.18 -13.65
C GLN A 560 12.04 -15.79 -13.41
N ALA A 561 11.63 -15.07 -14.45
CA ALA A 561 10.96 -13.77 -14.31
C ALA A 561 9.54 -13.90 -13.71
N VAL A 562 8.78 -14.93 -14.13
CA VAL A 562 7.46 -15.25 -13.58
C VAL A 562 7.56 -15.65 -12.12
N ASP A 563 8.50 -16.56 -11.81
CA ASP A 563 8.73 -17.07 -10.45
C ASP A 563 9.19 -15.96 -9.51
N ALA A 564 10.00 -15.01 -10.01
CA ALA A 564 10.39 -13.82 -9.26
C ALA A 564 9.25 -12.82 -9.03
N GLY A 565 8.04 -13.06 -9.55
CA GLY A 565 6.86 -12.22 -9.33
C GLY A 565 6.96 -10.83 -9.95
N ARG A 566 7.75 -10.67 -11.03
CA ARG A 566 7.95 -9.37 -11.69
C ARG A 566 6.91 -9.13 -12.76
N ALA A 567 6.61 -7.87 -13.04
CA ALA A 567 5.90 -7.52 -14.27
C ALA A 567 6.74 -8.00 -15.47
N ILE A 568 6.10 -8.44 -16.55
CA ILE A 568 6.77 -9.08 -17.69
C ILE A 568 6.33 -8.46 -19.00
N VAL A 569 7.32 -8.09 -19.81
CA VAL A 569 7.15 -7.78 -21.23
C VAL A 569 8.06 -8.71 -22.03
N LEU A 570 7.47 -9.48 -22.94
CA LEU A 570 8.17 -10.36 -23.87
C LEU A 570 8.54 -9.58 -25.13
N VAL A 571 9.84 -9.40 -25.35
CA VAL A 571 10.39 -8.60 -26.44
C VAL A 571 10.95 -9.51 -27.53
N PHE A 572 10.27 -9.56 -28.67
CA PHE A 572 10.69 -10.32 -29.84
C PHE A 572 11.53 -9.43 -30.75
N ASN A 573 12.85 -9.49 -30.58
CA ASN A 573 13.83 -8.64 -31.26
C ASN A 573 14.32 -9.25 -32.57
N LYS A 574 14.86 -8.41 -33.47
CA LYS A 574 15.29 -8.72 -34.85
C LYS A 574 14.14 -9.06 -35.79
N TRP A 575 12.99 -8.43 -35.59
CA TRP A 575 11.80 -8.64 -36.42
C TRP A 575 12.01 -8.32 -37.90
N ASP A 576 12.99 -7.48 -38.23
CA ASP A 576 13.41 -7.16 -39.60
C ASP A 576 13.98 -8.36 -40.37
N LEU A 577 14.43 -9.41 -39.67
CA LEU A 577 15.00 -10.61 -40.28
C LEU A 577 13.97 -11.72 -40.53
N LEU A 578 12.71 -11.51 -40.12
CA LEU A 578 11.66 -12.52 -40.17
C LEU A 578 10.90 -12.47 -41.50
N ASP A 579 10.87 -13.59 -42.21
CA ASP A 579 10.00 -13.82 -43.37
C ASP A 579 8.60 -14.29 -42.96
N ASP A 580 7.67 -14.39 -43.92
CA ASP A 580 6.29 -14.78 -43.63
C ASP A 580 6.17 -16.20 -43.08
N PHE A 581 7.06 -17.11 -43.48
CA PHE A 581 7.11 -18.46 -42.94
C PHE A 581 7.54 -18.47 -41.47
N GLY A 582 8.59 -17.73 -41.11
CA GLY A 582 9.03 -17.59 -39.75
C GLY A 582 7.97 -16.94 -38.84
N ARG A 583 7.20 -15.97 -39.37
CA ARG A 583 6.09 -15.35 -38.63
C ARG A 583 5.01 -16.36 -38.29
N GLN A 584 4.58 -17.17 -39.27
CA GLN A 584 3.60 -18.23 -39.04
C GLN A 584 4.11 -19.28 -38.04
N ARG A 585 5.40 -19.62 -38.11
CA ARG A 585 6.02 -20.54 -37.14
C ARG A 585 5.99 -19.96 -35.72
N LEU A 586 6.30 -18.68 -35.56
CA LEU A 586 6.27 -18.02 -34.26
C LEU A 586 4.86 -17.97 -33.67
N GLU A 587 3.83 -17.70 -34.48
CA GLU A 587 2.43 -17.72 -33.99
C GLU A 587 2.00 -19.12 -33.52
N ARG A 588 2.46 -20.19 -34.19
CA ARG A 588 2.21 -21.56 -33.68
C ARG A 588 2.92 -21.80 -32.35
N LEU A 589 4.18 -21.37 -32.23
CA LEU A 589 4.95 -21.49 -30.98
C LEU A 589 4.33 -20.67 -29.85
N TRP A 590 3.76 -19.50 -30.14
CA TRP A 590 3.04 -18.68 -29.17
C TRP A 590 1.89 -19.46 -28.51
N ILE A 591 1.15 -20.22 -29.31
CA ILE A 591 0.02 -21.04 -28.84
C ILE A 591 0.51 -22.26 -28.02
N THR A 592 1.64 -22.86 -28.38
CA THR A 592 2.08 -24.13 -27.75
C THR A 592 3.04 -23.94 -26.58
N GLU A 593 4.04 -23.06 -26.70
CA GLU A 593 5.15 -22.91 -25.74
C GLU A 593 4.93 -21.77 -24.73
N PHE A 594 4.12 -20.76 -25.08
CA PHE A 594 3.89 -19.58 -24.23
C PHE A 594 2.55 -19.58 -23.51
N ASP A 595 1.80 -20.69 -23.53
CA ASP A 595 0.46 -20.83 -22.90
C ASP A 595 0.41 -20.27 -21.46
N ARG A 596 1.48 -20.52 -20.68
CA ARG A 596 1.61 -20.09 -19.28
C ARG A 596 1.83 -18.59 -19.07
N VAL A 597 2.19 -17.85 -20.11
CA VAL A 597 2.52 -16.40 -20.07
C VAL A 597 1.80 -15.62 -21.16
N THR A 598 0.71 -16.14 -21.70
CA THR A 598 -0.13 -15.45 -22.69
C THR A 598 -0.66 -14.11 -22.20
N TRP A 599 -0.74 -13.92 -20.88
CA TRP A 599 -1.08 -12.66 -20.22
C TRP A 599 0.04 -11.60 -20.28
N ALA A 600 1.28 -11.98 -20.60
CA ALA A 600 2.39 -11.03 -20.67
C ALA A 600 2.33 -10.17 -21.95
N GLN A 601 2.76 -8.92 -21.85
CA GLN A 601 2.78 -8.02 -23.00
C GLN A 601 3.77 -8.51 -24.06
N ARG A 602 3.34 -8.62 -25.32
CA ARG A 602 4.19 -9.03 -26.45
C ARG A 602 4.56 -7.82 -27.30
N VAL A 603 5.85 -7.51 -27.39
CA VAL A 603 6.37 -6.43 -28.23
C VAL A 603 7.30 -7.00 -29.29
N ASN A 604 6.91 -6.87 -30.56
CA ASN A 604 7.76 -7.23 -31.70
C ASN A 604 8.51 -5.97 -32.17
N LEU A 605 9.86 -6.00 -32.15
CA LEU A 605 10.68 -4.84 -32.50
C LEU A 605 11.99 -5.22 -33.23
N SER A 606 12.68 -4.22 -33.74
CA SER A 606 14.09 -4.37 -34.16
C SER A 606 14.94 -3.27 -33.54
N ALA A 607 15.75 -3.65 -32.56
CA ALA A 607 16.68 -2.75 -31.89
C ALA A 607 17.70 -2.11 -32.85
N LYS A 608 18.03 -2.80 -33.95
CA LYS A 608 19.02 -2.31 -34.93
C LYS A 608 18.45 -1.21 -35.81
N THR A 609 17.20 -1.36 -36.28
CA THR A 609 16.56 -0.38 -37.16
C THR A 609 15.76 0.68 -36.40
N GLY A 610 15.51 0.47 -35.11
CA GLY A 610 14.63 1.29 -34.29
C GLY A 610 13.14 0.97 -34.47
N TRP A 611 12.78 0.04 -35.36
CA TRP A 611 11.39 -0.27 -35.68
C TRP A 611 10.63 -0.75 -34.42
N HIS A 612 9.52 -0.07 -34.12
CA HIS A 612 8.60 -0.33 -33.00
C HIS A 612 9.20 -0.26 -31.58
N THR A 613 10.35 0.38 -31.42
CA THR A 613 10.92 0.61 -30.07
C THR A 613 10.05 1.53 -29.21
N ASN A 614 9.35 2.49 -29.82
CA ASN A 614 8.37 3.36 -29.17
C ASN A 614 7.14 2.64 -28.59
N ARG A 615 6.84 1.40 -29.00
CA ARG A 615 5.73 0.63 -28.40
C ARG A 615 6.11 0.02 -27.05
N LEU A 616 7.39 0.03 -26.71
CA LEU A 616 7.90 -0.57 -25.49
C LEU A 616 7.45 0.20 -24.25
N SER A 617 7.47 1.55 -24.26
CA SER A 617 7.01 2.39 -23.14
C SER A 617 5.59 2.02 -22.71
N LYS A 618 4.65 2.01 -23.65
CA LYS A 618 3.25 1.63 -23.39
C LYS A 618 3.13 0.24 -22.76
N ALA A 619 3.83 -0.75 -23.30
CA ALA A 619 3.80 -2.11 -22.76
C ALA A 619 4.39 -2.19 -21.34
N MET A 620 5.44 -1.42 -21.06
CA MET A 620 6.04 -1.31 -19.73
C MET A 620 5.04 -0.72 -18.72
N HIS A 621 4.35 0.37 -19.07
CA HIS A 621 3.31 0.96 -18.23
C HIS A 621 2.17 0.00 -17.94
N THR A 622 1.57 -0.60 -18.98
CA THR A 622 0.44 -1.53 -18.80
C THR A 622 0.79 -2.70 -17.88
N ALA A 623 2.01 -3.24 -18.02
CA ALA A 623 2.49 -4.33 -17.16
C ALA A 623 2.64 -3.88 -15.70
N LEU A 624 3.17 -2.67 -15.48
CA LEU A 624 3.40 -2.12 -14.15
C LEU A 624 2.13 -1.64 -13.45
N GLU A 625 1.22 -0.98 -14.17
CA GLU A 625 -0.12 -0.62 -13.66
C GLU A 625 -0.88 -1.88 -13.21
N SER A 626 -0.82 -2.93 -14.01
CA SER A 626 -1.38 -4.24 -13.65
C SER A 626 -0.71 -4.88 -12.43
N TRP A 627 0.60 -4.68 -12.29
CA TRP A 627 1.39 -5.13 -11.14
C TRP A 627 1.23 -4.25 -9.90
N ASP A 628 0.66 -3.04 -10.01
CA ASP A 628 0.35 -2.18 -8.87
C ASP A 628 -1.12 -2.32 -8.43
N LYS A 629 -1.96 -2.93 -9.29
CA LYS A 629 -3.42 -2.99 -9.15
C LYS A 629 -3.87 -3.68 -7.85
N ARG A 630 -4.67 -2.94 -7.06
CA ARG A 630 -5.41 -3.44 -5.90
C ARG A 630 -6.88 -3.66 -6.28
N ILE A 631 -7.44 -4.79 -5.87
CA ILE A 631 -8.87 -5.08 -5.97
C ILE A 631 -9.48 -4.97 -4.56
N PRO A 632 -10.51 -4.14 -4.38
CA PRO A 632 -11.28 -4.06 -3.15
C PRO A 632 -11.77 -5.43 -2.68
N THR A 633 -11.62 -5.73 -1.39
CA THR A 633 -11.96 -7.05 -0.84
C THR A 633 -13.45 -7.37 -1.06
N GLY A 634 -14.36 -6.40 -0.89
CA GLY A 634 -15.79 -6.60 -1.14
C GLY A 634 -16.11 -6.96 -2.60
N LYS A 635 -15.46 -6.27 -3.54
CA LYS A 635 -15.60 -6.55 -4.98
C LYS A 635 -15.08 -7.94 -5.35
N LEU A 636 -13.92 -8.32 -4.81
CA LEU A 636 -13.32 -9.64 -5.00
C LEU A 636 -14.24 -10.76 -4.50
N ASN A 637 -14.79 -10.63 -3.29
CA ASN A 637 -15.65 -11.65 -2.71
C ASN A 637 -17.00 -11.76 -3.42
N SER A 638 -17.59 -10.63 -3.82
CA SER A 638 -18.81 -10.61 -4.63
C SER A 638 -18.59 -11.34 -5.95
N PHE A 639 -17.48 -11.05 -6.63
CA PHE A 639 -17.08 -11.73 -7.87
C PHE A 639 -16.86 -13.24 -7.67
N LEU A 640 -16.09 -13.65 -6.66
CA LEU A 640 -15.84 -15.07 -6.39
C LEU A 640 -17.11 -15.82 -5.98
N GLY A 641 -18.04 -15.17 -5.28
CA GLY A 641 -19.34 -15.73 -4.96
C GLY A 641 -20.16 -16.03 -6.22
N GLN A 642 -20.21 -15.08 -7.17
CA GLN A 642 -20.87 -15.28 -8.46
C GLN A 642 -20.19 -16.39 -9.28
N LEU A 643 -18.87 -16.39 -9.33
CA LEU A 643 -18.07 -17.39 -10.03
C LEU A 643 -18.30 -18.80 -9.48
N GLN A 644 -18.31 -18.95 -8.15
CA GLN A 644 -18.59 -20.23 -7.50
C GLN A 644 -20.03 -20.69 -7.73
N ALA A 645 -21.00 -19.77 -7.78
CA ALA A 645 -22.39 -20.10 -8.08
C ALA A 645 -22.59 -20.56 -9.54
N ALA A 646 -21.94 -19.90 -10.50
CA ALA A 646 -22.01 -20.22 -11.92
C ALA A 646 -21.29 -21.54 -12.25
N HIS A 647 -20.08 -21.72 -11.71
CA HIS A 647 -19.26 -22.92 -11.90
C HIS A 647 -18.78 -23.47 -10.56
N PRO A 648 -19.60 -24.29 -9.89
CA PRO A 648 -19.24 -24.88 -8.61
C PRO A 648 -18.06 -25.87 -8.72
N HIS A 649 -17.22 -25.94 -7.68
CA HIS A 649 -16.08 -26.88 -7.65
C HIS A 649 -16.55 -28.35 -7.78
N PRO A 650 -15.85 -29.22 -8.53
CA PRO A 650 -16.20 -30.63 -8.64
C PRO A 650 -16.33 -31.33 -7.27
N LEU A 651 -17.32 -32.21 -7.14
CA LEU A 651 -17.53 -33.04 -5.94
C LEU A 651 -16.53 -34.19 -5.90
N ARG A 652 -15.68 -34.23 -4.87
CA ARG A 652 -14.86 -35.41 -4.52
C ARG A 652 -14.87 -35.63 -3.01
N GLY A 653 -15.11 -36.86 -2.57
CA GLY A 653 -15.13 -37.20 -1.13
C GLY A 653 -16.39 -36.78 -0.36
N GLY A 654 -17.52 -36.53 -1.05
CA GLY A 654 -18.84 -36.37 -0.44
C GLY A 654 -19.22 -34.95 0.01
N LYS A 655 -18.27 -34.01 0.13
CA LYS A 655 -18.57 -32.58 0.38
C LYS A 655 -17.91 -31.70 -0.67
N GLN A 656 -18.66 -30.70 -1.13
CA GLN A 656 -18.15 -29.71 -2.08
C GLN A 656 -17.33 -28.65 -1.35
N PRO A 657 -16.06 -28.42 -1.74
CA PRO A 657 -15.31 -27.26 -1.26
C PRO A 657 -16.05 -25.97 -1.64
N ARG A 658 -16.15 -25.05 -0.69
CA ARG A 658 -16.74 -23.72 -0.90
C ARG A 658 -15.71 -22.67 -0.58
N ILE A 659 -15.66 -21.61 -1.39
CA ILE A 659 -14.92 -20.40 -1.05
C ILE A 659 -15.71 -19.72 0.06
N LEU A 660 -15.04 -19.46 1.18
CA LEU A 660 -15.60 -18.73 2.31
C LEU A 660 -15.36 -17.24 2.12
N PHE A 661 -14.12 -16.90 1.77
CA PHE A 661 -13.64 -15.55 1.69
C PHE A 661 -12.34 -15.54 0.87
N ALA A 662 -12.03 -14.41 0.24
CA ALA A 662 -10.71 -14.16 -0.32
C ALA A 662 -10.28 -12.71 -0.09
N THR A 663 -8.98 -12.48 -0.04
CA THR A 663 -8.39 -11.14 -0.01
C THR A 663 -7.18 -11.07 -0.91
N GLN A 664 -6.86 -9.87 -1.38
CA GLN A 664 -5.58 -9.61 -2.04
C GLN A 664 -4.56 -9.19 -0.97
N ALA A 665 -3.71 -10.13 -0.58
CA ALA A 665 -2.71 -9.93 0.48
C ALA A 665 -1.50 -9.08 0.03
N SER A 666 -1.25 -9.00 -1.27
CA SER A 666 -0.22 -8.14 -1.86
C SER A 666 -0.61 -7.75 -3.27
N ASN A 667 -0.19 -6.58 -3.73
CA ASN A 667 -0.30 -6.16 -5.12
C ASN A 667 0.99 -6.36 -5.91
N ARG A 668 2.16 -6.57 -5.28
CA ARG A 668 3.49 -6.52 -5.92
C ARG A 668 4.33 -7.80 -5.74
N PRO A 669 3.99 -8.93 -6.37
CA PRO A 669 2.91 -9.13 -7.34
C PRO A 669 1.52 -9.34 -6.73
N PRO A 670 0.44 -9.27 -7.54
CA PRO A 670 -0.92 -9.55 -7.10
C PRO A 670 -1.04 -10.96 -6.51
N ARG A 671 -1.19 -11.03 -5.19
CA ARG A 671 -1.33 -12.28 -4.42
C ARG A 671 -2.70 -12.35 -3.79
N PHE A 672 -3.49 -13.30 -4.24
CA PHE A 672 -4.80 -13.63 -3.71
C PHE A 672 -4.70 -14.80 -2.74
N VAL A 673 -5.28 -14.63 -1.55
CA VAL A 673 -5.43 -15.68 -0.54
C VAL A 673 -6.89 -16.06 -0.49
N VAL A 674 -7.21 -17.29 -0.87
CA VAL A 674 -8.56 -17.83 -0.92
C VAL A 674 -8.74 -18.78 0.26
N PHE A 675 -9.65 -18.44 1.17
CA PHE A 675 -10.06 -19.29 2.27
C PHE A 675 -11.22 -20.17 1.82
N ALA A 676 -11.07 -21.48 1.95
CA ALA A 676 -12.07 -22.45 1.48
C ALA A 676 -12.32 -23.54 2.51
N THR A 677 -13.51 -24.15 2.49
CA THR A 677 -13.86 -25.28 3.38
C THR A 677 -13.14 -26.59 3.03
N GLY A 678 -12.43 -26.61 1.91
CA GLY A 678 -11.74 -27.80 1.40
C GLY A 678 -10.70 -27.40 0.36
N PHE A 679 -9.87 -28.36 -0.03
CA PHE A 679 -8.84 -28.15 -1.04
C PHE A 679 -9.48 -27.79 -2.39
N LEU A 680 -9.01 -26.70 -3.01
CA LEU A 680 -9.36 -26.36 -4.39
C LEU A 680 -8.33 -26.98 -5.33
N GLU A 681 -8.79 -27.77 -6.29
CA GLU A 681 -7.93 -28.45 -7.26
C GLU A 681 -7.24 -27.47 -8.21
N HIS A 682 -6.08 -27.87 -8.75
CA HIS A 682 -5.27 -27.03 -9.63
C HIS A 682 -6.03 -26.55 -10.89
N GLY A 683 -6.96 -27.37 -11.41
CA GLY A 683 -7.85 -26.97 -12.50
C GLY A 683 -8.79 -25.83 -12.11
N TYR A 684 -9.37 -25.89 -10.90
CA TYR A 684 -10.25 -24.83 -10.40
C TYR A 684 -9.48 -23.56 -10.05
N ARG A 685 -8.26 -23.68 -9.53
CA ARG A 685 -7.38 -22.51 -9.31
C ARG A 685 -7.06 -21.78 -10.60
N ARG A 686 -6.75 -22.53 -11.68
CA ARG A 686 -6.55 -21.95 -13.02
C ARG A 686 -7.83 -21.31 -13.57
N TYR A 687 -8.99 -21.87 -13.28
CA TYR A 687 -10.27 -21.26 -13.62
C TYR A 687 -10.46 -19.92 -12.90
N ILE A 688 -10.22 -19.86 -11.58
CA ILE A 688 -10.25 -18.61 -10.81
C ILE A 688 -9.23 -17.61 -11.37
N GLU A 689 -7.99 -18.02 -11.64
CA GLU A 689 -6.97 -17.14 -12.20
C GLU A 689 -7.41 -16.55 -13.55
N ARG A 690 -7.90 -17.38 -14.46
CA ARG A 690 -8.38 -16.93 -15.77
C ARG A 690 -9.52 -15.93 -15.61
N SER A 691 -10.50 -16.23 -14.76
CA SER A 691 -11.64 -15.35 -14.57
C SER A 691 -11.27 -14.05 -13.84
N LEU A 692 -10.29 -14.07 -12.92
CA LEU A 692 -9.73 -12.84 -12.36
C LEU A 692 -9.08 -11.98 -13.46
N ARG A 693 -8.41 -12.60 -14.42
CA ARG A 693 -7.83 -11.87 -15.55
C ARG A 693 -8.89 -11.31 -16.50
N GLU A 694 -9.94 -12.07 -16.78
CA GLU A 694 -11.06 -11.65 -17.63
C GLU A 694 -11.82 -10.45 -17.03
N GLU A 695 -12.06 -10.46 -15.71
CA GLU A 695 -12.83 -9.41 -15.03
C GLU A 695 -11.98 -8.17 -14.69
N PHE A 696 -10.75 -8.37 -14.21
CA PHE A 696 -9.94 -7.29 -13.62
C PHE A 696 -8.66 -6.96 -14.41
N GLY A 697 -8.33 -7.73 -15.45
CA GLY A 697 -7.16 -7.52 -16.31
C GLY A 697 -5.91 -8.26 -15.82
N PHE A 698 -4.89 -7.53 -15.37
CA PHE A 698 -3.55 -8.06 -15.05
C PHE A 698 -2.68 -8.42 -16.27
N GLU A 699 -2.85 -7.69 -17.36
CA GLU A 699 -1.95 -7.80 -18.50
C GLU A 699 -0.52 -7.41 -18.11
N GLY A 700 0.45 -8.27 -18.43
CA GLY A 700 1.84 -8.04 -18.06
C GLY A 700 2.18 -8.31 -16.59
N SER A 701 1.22 -8.73 -15.74
CA SER A 701 1.48 -9.08 -14.34
C SER A 701 1.17 -10.55 -14.02
N PRO A 702 2.06 -11.28 -13.33
CA PRO A 702 1.75 -12.60 -12.79
C PRO A 702 0.71 -12.47 -11.67
N ILE A 703 -0.18 -13.45 -11.55
CA ILE A 703 -1.13 -13.55 -10.44
C ILE A 703 -0.73 -14.77 -9.60
N GLN A 704 -0.66 -14.60 -8.28
CA GLN A 704 -0.41 -15.68 -7.34
C GLN A 704 -1.69 -16.00 -6.56
N ILE A 705 -2.13 -17.25 -6.60
CA ILE A 705 -3.30 -17.72 -5.84
C ILE A 705 -2.85 -18.76 -4.81
N SER A 706 -3.02 -18.43 -3.54
CA SER A 706 -2.84 -19.37 -2.43
C SER A 706 -4.20 -19.76 -1.86
N VAL A 707 -4.33 -21.02 -1.42
CA VAL A 707 -5.58 -21.55 -0.87
C VAL A 707 -5.32 -22.02 0.55
N LYS A 708 -6.06 -21.45 1.50
CA LYS A 708 -6.05 -21.83 2.91
C LYS A 708 -7.32 -22.62 3.22
N VAL A 709 -7.16 -23.88 3.63
CA VAL A 709 -8.30 -24.78 3.92
C VAL A 709 -8.74 -24.60 5.37
N ARG A 710 -10.05 -24.48 5.61
CA ARG A 710 -10.66 -24.28 6.92
C ARG A 710 -11.56 -25.44 7.32
N GLU A 711 -11.33 -25.94 8.53
CA GLU A 711 -12.25 -26.84 9.21
C GLU A 711 -13.23 -26.07 10.08
N LYS A 712 -14.49 -26.52 10.11
CA LYS A 712 -15.52 -25.91 10.95
C LYS A 712 -15.29 -26.36 12.40
N LYS A 713 -15.32 -25.42 13.37
CA LYS A 713 -15.19 -25.75 14.80
C LYS A 713 -16.21 -26.83 15.17
N ARG A 714 -15.74 -27.91 15.83
CA ARG A 714 -16.65 -28.91 16.40
C ARG A 714 -17.47 -28.24 17.50
N ARG A 715 -18.80 -28.16 17.32
CA ARG A 715 -19.72 -27.80 18.41
C ARG A 715 -19.46 -28.76 19.57
N LYS A 716 -18.97 -28.24 20.69
CA LYS A 716 -18.84 -28.98 21.95
C LYS A 716 -20.22 -29.22 22.56
#